data_AF-A0A179UFU0-F1
#
_entry.id   AF-A0A179UFU0-F1
#
_cell.length_a   1.000
_cell.length_b   1.000
_cell.length_c   1.000
_cell.angle_alpha   90.00
_cell.angle_beta   90.00
_cell.angle_gamma   90.00
#
_symmetry.space_group_name_H-M   'P 1'
#
loop_
_entity.id
_entity.type
_entity.pdbx_description
1 polymer ?
#
loop_
_entity_poly.entity_id
_entity_poly.type
_entity_poly.pdbx_seq_one_letter_code
_entity_poly.pdbx_strand_id
1 'polypeptide(L)'
;MRFLSACAIACLALQSAAVVVVDRKLGGFTVIEHPDPAKRDLLQDIVKWDNESLFINGERIMIFSAEFHPFRYSFMGLIIRCGLPVPSLWLDIFQKIKALGFNCVSFYTNWALTEGKPGEYTAEGIFAWEPFFEAATEAGIYLLARPGPCINAEVSGGGFPGWLQRVRGQFQTSDKDYLAATDNYIAHIASPVAKAQITNGGPVILYQPENEHTLSLRIHDFPDGDYMQYVIDQARKAGIVVPMISNDAWAAGNNAPGTGKGEVDIYGHDKYPLGFNCANPDFWPPGFLSTHWRQLHLIQSPTTPYALVENNFSFGNVFLNLYMGHPGGYTSYDYGAPISEDRNITREKYGELKLIGNFMKASPSFMNAVPGHWSISKFTTTPTLTVTSLIGRLSDSSFFVLRLSEYSSKASTNYKLKLPTSVGRLIMPQLNGTLTLNGRDSKIYVTDYDVAGTKYFLLDCRDIHMEEVWGPQGLLVEGPSHDMTIKKVDDYVVLNWETMRERRIVDIGDLSVFILVRTAFVRGSELHITADFNTTTPIEIIGAPKNTSTLHINGEKVIHKVDDHGIWTTSIEYVALKIDLPDLESLEWKYIDSLPELQEDYDDSLWTVADHKKTNNTLRPLTTPTSLHASDYGYHTGYLVYRGHFVASGIETGISFETQGGFGFGNSAWLNGSHIGSWKGKSYLGSKQHQHIFLPQTESR
;
A
#
# COMPACT_ATOMS: atom_id res chain seq x y z
N MET A 1 -29.49 -65.66 -32.28
CA MET A 1 -28.99 -65.86 -30.90
C MET A 1 -27.56 -65.34 -30.84
N ARG A 2 -27.25 -64.46 -29.88
CA ARG A 2 -25.97 -63.74 -29.66
C ARG A 2 -25.80 -62.46 -30.51
N PHE A 3 -25.88 -61.30 -29.86
CA PHE A 3 -25.52 -59.97 -30.38
C PHE A 3 -24.11 -59.64 -29.85
N LEU A 4 -23.10 -59.57 -30.72
CA LEU A 4 -22.63 -58.40 -31.47
C LEU A 4 -21.83 -57.42 -30.60
N SER A 5 -20.49 -57.47 -30.74
CA SER A 5 -19.69 -56.36 -31.27
C SER A 5 -18.22 -56.77 -31.35
N ALA A 6 -17.62 -56.53 -32.52
CA ALA A 6 -16.26 -56.88 -32.87
C ALA A 6 -15.37 -55.63 -32.92
N CYS A 7 -14.16 -55.82 -32.40
CA CYS A 7 -12.84 -55.33 -32.86
C CYS A 7 -12.74 -53.93 -33.51
N ALA A 8 -12.02 -52.95 -32.93
CA ALA A 8 -10.59 -52.85 -32.63
C ALA A 8 -9.71 -52.22 -33.76
N ILE A 9 -9.27 -50.98 -33.46
CA ILE A 9 -7.93 -50.37 -33.65
C ILE A 9 -7.52 -49.77 -35.02
N ALA A 10 -7.23 -48.45 -35.03
CA ALA A 10 -5.96 -47.85 -35.48
C ALA A 10 -5.89 -46.29 -35.28
N CYS A 11 -4.84 -45.86 -34.59
CA CYS A 11 -4.09 -44.58 -34.53
C CYS A 11 -4.65 -43.20 -34.99
N LEU A 12 -4.54 -42.23 -34.06
CA LEU A 12 -4.07 -40.83 -34.15
C LEU A 12 -4.50 -39.95 -35.33
N ALA A 13 -5.34 -38.94 -35.07
CA ALA A 13 -5.15 -37.53 -35.49
C ALA A 13 -6.29 -36.62 -35.00
N LEU A 14 -5.93 -35.40 -34.58
CA LEU A 14 -6.75 -34.18 -34.55
C LEU A 14 -8.05 -34.21 -33.71
N GLN A 15 -8.00 -33.60 -32.53
CA GLN A 15 -9.16 -32.85 -32.02
C GLN A 15 -8.89 -31.36 -32.18
N SER A 16 -9.15 -30.90 -33.39
CA SER A 16 -9.52 -29.53 -33.68
C SER A 16 -10.93 -29.24 -33.14
N ALA A 17 -11.11 -28.02 -32.66
CA ALA A 17 -12.28 -27.40 -32.09
C ALA A 17 -13.64 -27.78 -32.71
N ALA A 18 -14.63 -27.96 -31.83
CA ALA A 18 -16.03 -27.66 -32.10
C ALA A 18 -16.72 -27.28 -30.77
N VAL A 19 -16.57 -26.02 -30.34
CA VAL A 19 -17.41 -25.45 -29.29
C VAL A 19 -18.65 -24.88 -29.97
N VAL A 20 -19.81 -25.39 -29.58
CA VAL A 20 -21.13 -24.97 -30.06
C VAL A 20 -21.43 -23.57 -29.52
N VAL A 21 -21.61 -22.60 -30.43
CA VAL A 21 -22.17 -21.27 -30.12
C VAL A 21 -23.62 -21.45 -29.70
N VAL A 22 -23.97 -21.07 -28.47
CA VAL A 22 -25.36 -21.09 -28.00
C VAL A 22 -25.94 -19.69 -28.16
N ASP A 23 -26.67 -19.45 -29.24
CA ASP A 23 -27.49 -18.26 -29.39
C ASP A 23 -28.72 -18.35 -28.46
N ARG A 24 -28.71 -17.61 -27.34
CA ARG A 24 -29.93 -17.38 -26.55
C ARG A 24 -30.50 -16.00 -26.84
N LYS A 25 -31.71 -15.97 -27.41
CA LYS A 25 -32.52 -14.74 -27.54
C LYS A 25 -33.38 -14.57 -26.29
N LEU A 26 -33.16 -13.47 -25.55
CA LEU A 26 -34.04 -13.01 -24.47
C LEU A 26 -34.59 -11.63 -24.87
N GLY A 27 -35.91 -11.50 -24.94
CA GLY A 27 -36.58 -10.19 -25.06
C GLY A 27 -36.22 -9.34 -26.29
N GLY A 28 -35.84 -9.95 -27.42
CA GLY A 28 -35.52 -9.23 -28.65
C GLY A 28 -34.07 -8.72 -28.76
N PHE A 29 -33.22 -8.98 -27.76
CA PHE A 29 -31.79 -8.70 -27.81
C PHE A 29 -30.99 -9.97 -28.10
N THR A 30 -29.95 -9.85 -28.92
CA THR A 30 -28.96 -10.91 -29.15
C THR A 30 -27.86 -10.74 -28.12
N VAL A 31 -27.74 -11.67 -27.16
CA VAL A 31 -26.58 -11.73 -26.26
C VAL A 31 -25.50 -12.52 -26.98
N ILE A 32 -24.39 -11.85 -27.32
CA ILE A 32 -23.19 -12.51 -27.84
C ILE A 32 -22.29 -12.80 -26.63
N GLU A 33 -22.30 -14.03 -26.13
CA GLU A 33 -21.32 -14.48 -25.17
C GLU A 33 -20.02 -14.79 -25.92
N HIS A 34 -18.97 -13.98 -25.66
CA HIS A 34 -17.63 -14.27 -26.12
C HIS A 34 -17.02 -15.34 -25.19
N PRO A 35 -16.71 -16.56 -25.68
CA PRO A 35 -15.89 -17.48 -24.90
C PRO A 35 -14.50 -16.88 -24.75
N ASP A 36 -14.12 -16.58 -23.51
CA ASP A 36 -12.86 -15.94 -23.12
C ASP A 36 -11.67 -16.89 -23.38
N PRO A 37 -10.81 -16.65 -24.38
CA PRO A 37 -9.77 -17.60 -24.77
C PRO A 37 -8.54 -17.60 -23.85
N ALA A 38 -8.48 -16.75 -22.82
CA ALA A 38 -7.25 -16.48 -22.06
C ALA A 38 -7.38 -16.67 -20.55
N LYS A 39 -8.56 -17.00 -20.01
CA LYS A 39 -8.68 -17.28 -18.58
C LYS A 39 -8.18 -18.69 -18.28
N ARG A 40 -7.00 -18.76 -17.64
CA ARG A 40 -6.57 -19.94 -16.88
C ARG A 40 -7.74 -20.36 -15.98
N ASP A 41 -8.02 -21.66 -15.88
CA ASP A 41 -9.17 -22.15 -15.11
C ASP A 41 -9.15 -21.53 -13.71
N LEU A 42 -10.16 -20.72 -13.40
CA LEU A 42 -10.29 -20.10 -12.09
C LEU A 42 -10.36 -21.20 -11.03
N LEU A 43 -9.49 -21.13 -10.02
CA LEU A 43 -9.47 -22.10 -8.93
C LEU A 43 -10.66 -21.95 -7.96
N GLN A 44 -11.41 -20.86 -8.09
CA GLN A 44 -12.57 -20.48 -7.27
C GLN A 44 -13.45 -19.48 -8.04
N ASP A 45 -14.69 -19.27 -7.61
CA ASP A 45 -15.67 -18.45 -8.33
C ASP A 45 -16.10 -17.14 -7.62
N ILE A 46 -15.41 -16.79 -6.52
CA ILE A 46 -15.69 -15.63 -5.66
C ILE A 46 -14.95 -14.39 -6.13
N VAL A 47 -13.62 -14.46 -6.28
CA VAL A 47 -12.76 -13.36 -6.74
C VAL A 47 -12.41 -13.60 -8.19
N LYS A 48 -13.00 -12.83 -9.09
CA LYS A 48 -12.77 -12.91 -10.54
C LYS A 48 -12.23 -11.59 -11.07
N TRP A 49 -11.84 -11.57 -12.33
CA TRP A 49 -11.47 -10.33 -13.01
C TRP A 49 -11.82 -10.39 -14.50
N ASP A 50 -11.85 -9.22 -15.11
CA ASP A 50 -11.75 -9.04 -16.55
C ASP A 50 -10.79 -7.89 -16.86
N ASN A 51 -10.76 -7.45 -18.11
CA ASN A 51 -9.86 -6.38 -18.56
C ASN A 51 -10.20 -5.00 -17.94
N GLU A 52 -11.35 -4.86 -17.27
CA GLU A 52 -11.79 -3.61 -16.67
C GLU A 52 -11.63 -3.63 -15.15
N SER A 53 -12.10 -4.67 -14.45
CA SER A 53 -12.09 -4.69 -12.97
C SER A 53 -11.96 -6.07 -12.36
N LEU A 54 -11.74 -6.07 -11.04
CA LEU A 54 -12.01 -7.23 -10.20
C LEU A 54 -13.52 -7.38 -9.96
N PHE A 55 -13.92 -8.59 -9.61
CA PHE A 55 -15.24 -8.94 -9.11
C PHE A 55 -15.08 -9.66 -7.78
N ILE A 56 -15.92 -9.32 -6.80
CA ILE A 56 -16.05 -10.08 -5.56
C ILE A 56 -17.51 -10.46 -5.41
N ASN A 57 -17.81 -11.75 -5.25
CA ASN A 57 -19.18 -12.27 -5.17
C ASN A 57 -20.06 -11.86 -6.37
N GLY A 58 -19.46 -11.72 -7.56
CA GLY A 58 -20.15 -11.33 -8.79
C GLY A 58 -20.35 -9.82 -8.97
N GLU A 59 -19.98 -8.99 -7.99
CA GLU A 59 -20.07 -7.53 -8.09
C GLU A 59 -18.73 -6.93 -8.52
N ARG A 60 -18.75 -6.01 -9.48
CA ARG A 60 -17.55 -5.24 -9.85
C ARG A 60 -17.10 -4.38 -8.69
N ILE A 61 -15.80 -4.36 -8.45
CA ILE A 61 -15.21 -3.55 -7.40
C ILE A 61 -13.91 -2.92 -7.85
N MET A 62 -13.75 -1.64 -7.52
CA MET A 62 -12.49 -0.94 -7.62
C MET A 62 -11.77 -1.13 -6.29
N ILE A 63 -10.54 -1.65 -6.33
CA ILE A 63 -9.75 -1.84 -5.13
C ILE A 63 -8.96 -0.56 -4.85
N PHE A 64 -9.28 0.07 -3.73
CA PHE A 64 -8.51 1.16 -3.17
C PHE A 64 -7.89 0.65 -1.87
N SER A 65 -6.57 0.53 -1.88
CA SER A 65 -5.79 -0.14 -0.85
C SER A 65 -4.79 0.79 -0.17
N ALA A 66 -4.48 0.48 1.09
CA ALA A 66 -3.37 1.08 1.82
C ALA A 66 -2.39 0.00 2.28
N GLU A 67 -1.10 0.30 2.27
CA GLU A 67 -0.08 -0.60 2.81
C GLU A 67 -0.02 -0.50 4.34
N PHE A 68 -0.02 -1.65 5.01
CA PHE A 68 0.13 -1.75 6.46
C PHE A 68 0.95 -2.98 6.86
N HIS A 69 2.03 -2.77 7.63
CA HIS A 69 2.91 -3.86 8.06
C HIS A 69 2.66 -4.21 9.54
N PRO A 70 2.02 -5.36 9.83
CA PRO A 70 1.67 -5.72 11.21
C PRO A 70 2.88 -5.84 12.13
N PHE A 71 4.04 -6.23 11.60
CA PHE A 71 5.28 -6.37 12.36
C PHE A 71 5.95 -5.04 12.77
N ARG A 72 5.48 -3.89 12.28
CA ARG A 72 6.06 -2.56 12.60
C ARG A 72 5.36 -1.80 13.71
N TYR A 73 4.09 -2.08 13.99
CA TYR A 73 3.26 -1.18 14.80
C TYR A 73 3.39 -1.41 16.29
N SER A 74 4.32 -0.66 16.87
CA SER A 74 4.75 -0.72 18.26
C SER A 74 4.18 0.40 19.14
N PHE A 75 4.00 0.15 20.44
CA PHE A 75 3.90 1.23 21.43
C PHE A 75 5.26 1.93 21.59
N MET A 76 5.32 3.22 21.27
CA MET A 76 6.52 4.05 21.46
C MET A 76 6.63 4.51 22.92
N GLY A 77 6.86 3.55 23.82
CA GLY A 77 7.20 3.77 25.22
C GLY A 77 8.72 3.86 25.36
N LEU A 78 9.21 5.03 25.74
CA LEU A 78 10.62 5.29 26.05
C LEU A 78 11.11 4.24 27.07
N ILE A 79 12.23 3.56 26.78
CA ILE A 79 13.04 2.64 27.65
C ILE A 79 13.04 1.13 27.28
N ILE A 80 12.35 0.64 26.25
CA ILE A 80 12.68 -0.69 25.68
C ILE A 80 12.94 -0.61 24.18
N ARG A 81 14.18 -0.96 23.81
CA ARG A 81 14.80 -0.89 22.49
C ARG A 81 14.23 -1.88 21.45
N CYS A 82 13.01 -2.36 21.64
CA CYS A 82 12.25 -3.11 20.66
C CYS A 82 10.82 -2.65 20.80
N GLY A 83 10.39 -1.84 19.85
CA GLY A 83 8.98 -1.60 19.72
C GLY A 83 8.25 -2.92 19.44
N LEU A 84 7.43 -3.41 20.38
CA LEU A 84 6.72 -4.67 20.21
C LEU A 84 5.38 -4.42 19.50
N PRO A 85 5.05 -5.16 18.41
CA PRO A 85 3.75 -5.08 17.78
C PRO A 85 2.61 -5.18 18.80
N VAL A 86 1.59 -4.32 18.68
CA VAL A 86 0.44 -4.29 19.59
C VAL A 86 -0.82 -4.72 18.84
N PRO A 87 -1.20 -6.02 18.86
CA PRO A 87 -2.31 -6.54 18.07
C PRO A 87 -3.64 -5.81 18.27
N SER A 88 -3.93 -5.35 19.50
CA SER A 88 -5.16 -4.61 19.81
C SER A 88 -5.26 -3.25 19.11
N LEU A 89 -4.17 -2.71 18.55
CA LEU A 89 -4.19 -1.45 17.81
C LEU A 89 -4.40 -1.62 16.30
N TRP A 90 -4.39 -2.86 15.78
CA TRP A 90 -4.59 -3.09 14.35
C TRP A 90 -5.99 -2.67 13.89
N LEU A 91 -7.02 -2.90 14.71
CA LEU A 91 -8.38 -2.45 14.42
C LEU A 91 -8.48 -0.93 14.29
N ASP A 92 -7.74 -0.16 15.11
CA ASP A 92 -7.70 1.30 15.00
C ASP A 92 -7.17 1.76 13.63
N ILE A 93 -6.14 1.10 13.11
CA ILE A 93 -5.58 1.39 11.78
C ILE A 93 -6.58 1.03 10.69
N PHE A 94 -7.20 -0.16 10.75
CA PHE A 94 -8.19 -0.57 9.77
C PHE A 94 -9.41 0.35 9.72
N GLN A 95 -9.89 0.82 10.88
CA GLN A 95 -11.00 1.79 10.95
C GLN A 95 -10.62 3.14 10.31
N LYS A 96 -9.39 3.62 10.52
CA LYS A 96 -8.90 4.84 9.87
C LYS A 96 -8.79 4.67 8.35
N ILE A 97 -8.28 3.53 7.88
CA ILE A 97 -8.21 3.22 6.45
C ILE A 97 -9.63 3.11 5.86
N LYS A 98 -10.55 2.43 6.54
CA LYS A 98 -11.95 2.33 6.12
C LYS A 98 -12.62 3.70 6.01
N ALA A 99 -12.33 4.61 6.94
CA ALA A 99 -12.87 5.97 6.95
C ALA A 99 -12.35 6.83 5.78
N LEU A 100 -11.20 6.51 5.18
CA LEU A 100 -10.74 7.11 3.92
C LEU A 100 -11.63 6.74 2.71
N GLY A 101 -12.52 5.76 2.87
CA GLY A 101 -13.30 5.16 1.78
C GLY A 101 -12.61 3.94 1.15
N PHE A 102 -11.48 3.50 1.70
CA PHE A 102 -10.72 2.36 1.18
C PHE A 102 -11.42 1.04 1.56
N ASN A 103 -11.15 0.01 0.77
CA ASN A 103 -11.78 -1.30 0.93
C ASN A 103 -10.79 -2.46 1.03
N CYS A 104 -9.49 -2.19 0.89
CA CYS A 104 -8.45 -3.19 0.97
C CYS A 104 -7.24 -2.67 1.77
N VAL A 105 -6.46 -3.60 2.32
CA VAL A 105 -5.14 -3.35 2.88
C VAL A 105 -4.16 -4.37 2.31
N SER A 106 -3.03 -3.87 1.83
CA SER A 106 -1.89 -4.69 1.44
C SER A 106 -0.93 -4.82 2.61
N PHE A 107 -0.37 -6.01 2.83
CA PHE A 107 0.55 -6.23 3.94
C PHE A 107 1.70 -7.16 3.57
N TYR A 108 2.91 -6.77 4.01
CA TYR A 108 4.07 -7.64 4.05
C TYR A 108 4.10 -8.51 5.31
N THR A 109 4.83 -9.62 5.21
CA THR A 109 5.26 -10.45 6.34
C THR A 109 6.78 -10.49 6.39
N ASN A 110 7.38 -10.57 7.58
CA ASN A 110 8.83 -10.50 7.72
C ASN A 110 9.41 -11.86 8.14
N TRP A 111 10.03 -12.55 7.18
CA TRP A 111 10.62 -13.86 7.39
C TRP A 111 11.70 -13.84 8.49
N ALA A 112 12.56 -12.83 8.51
CA ALA A 112 13.62 -12.69 9.52
C ALA A 112 13.12 -12.66 10.97
N LEU A 113 11.88 -12.20 11.21
CA LEU A 113 11.27 -12.16 12.54
C LEU A 113 10.60 -13.47 12.94
N THR A 114 10.14 -14.24 11.96
CA THR A 114 9.32 -15.45 12.18
C THR A 114 10.12 -16.73 12.07
N GLU A 115 11.30 -16.71 11.44
CA GLU A 115 12.22 -17.85 11.39
C GLU A 115 13.67 -17.39 11.69
N GLY A 116 13.86 -16.76 12.85
CA GLY A 116 15.18 -16.32 13.30
C GLY A 116 16.18 -17.46 13.45
N LYS A 117 15.68 -18.67 13.75
CA LYS A 117 16.43 -19.92 13.75
C LYS A 117 15.94 -20.82 12.61
N PRO A 118 16.83 -21.27 11.70
CA PRO A 118 16.42 -22.03 10.52
C PRO A 118 15.72 -23.33 10.91
N GLY A 119 14.55 -23.59 10.30
CA GLY A 119 13.69 -24.72 10.60
C GLY A 119 12.68 -24.50 11.74
N GLU A 120 12.79 -23.39 12.48
CA GLU A 120 11.90 -23.07 13.61
C GLU A 120 11.08 -21.80 13.30
N TYR A 121 9.93 -22.01 12.64
CA TYR A 121 8.97 -20.95 12.37
C TYR A 121 8.11 -20.66 13.62
N THR A 122 7.89 -19.37 13.93
CA THR A 122 6.96 -18.91 14.95
C THR A 122 6.04 -17.81 14.41
N ALA A 123 4.76 -17.93 14.74
CA ALA A 123 3.73 -16.91 14.55
C ALA A 123 2.86 -16.84 15.81
N GLU A 124 3.50 -16.76 16.97
CA GLU A 124 2.82 -16.68 18.28
C GLU A 124 2.89 -15.28 18.87
N GLY A 125 2.00 -14.99 19.82
CA GLY A 125 1.98 -13.72 20.55
C GLY A 125 1.84 -12.52 19.61
N ILE A 126 2.85 -11.64 19.60
CA ILE A 126 2.86 -10.42 18.77
C ILE A 126 3.07 -10.70 17.27
N PHE A 127 3.44 -11.93 16.90
CA PHE A 127 3.56 -12.39 15.52
C PHE A 127 2.37 -13.24 15.06
N ALA A 128 1.33 -13.37 15.89
CA ALA A 128 0.12 -14.12 15.54
C ALA A 128 -0.67 -13.41 14.43
N TRP A 129 -1.20 -14.21 13.50
CA TRP A 129 -1.92 -13.72 12.32
C TRP A 129 -3.42 -13.58 12.57
N GLU A 130 -3.97 -14.40 13.47
CA GLU A 130 -5.40 -14.45 13.77
C GLU A 130 -5.94 -13.07 14.16
N PRO A 131 -5.34 -12.32 15.12
CA PRO A 131 -5.88 -11.01 15.50
C PRO A 131 -5.84 -9.98 14.37
N PHE A 132 -4.91 -10.14 13.41
CA PHE A 132 -4.81 -9.25 12.25
C PHE A 132 -5.96 -9.48 11.28
N PHE A 133 -6.25 -10.74 10.97
CA PHE A 133 -7.36 -11.12 10.09
C PHE A 133 -8.73 -10.84 10.73
N GLU A 134 -8.86 -11.05 12.04
CA GLU A 134 -10.05 -10.68 12.80
C GLU A 134 -10.30 -9.16 12.74
N ALA A 135 -9.28 -8.35 12.99
CA ALA A 135 -9.40 -6.89 12.92
C ALA A 135 -9.77 -6.37 11.52
N ALA A 136 -9.21 -6.97 10.45
CA ALA A 136 -9.58 -6.65 9.08
C ALA A 136 -11.05 -7.03 8.78
N THR A 137 -11.49 -8.21 9.25
CA THR A 137 -12.87 -8.69 9.10
C THR A 137 -13.85 -7.78 9.84
N GLU A 138 -13.54 -7.42 11.09
CA GLU A 138 -14.36 -6.53 11.91
C GLU A 138 -14.50 -5.13 11.30
N ALA A 139 -13.44 -4.59 10.72
CA ALA A 139 -13.48 -3.31 10.01
C ALA A 139 -14.13 -3.39 8.61
N GLY A 140 -14.42 -4.59 8.09
CA GLY A 140 -14.90 -4.82 6.74
C GLY A 140 -13.88 -4.38 5.67
N ILE A 141 -12.61 -4.75 5.87
CA ILE A 141 -11.49 -4.48 4.97
C ILE A 141 -10.99 -5.80 4.37
N TYR A 142 -10.85 -5.85 3.06
CA TYR A 142 -10.19 -6.97 2.38
C TYR A 142 -8.68 -6.88 2.48
N LEU A 143 -7.97 -7.98 2.20
CA LEU A 143 -6.52 -8.04 2.28
C LEU A 143 -5.86 -8.53 0.98
N LEU A 144 -4.76 -7.88 0.60
CA LEU A 144 -3.72 -8.39 -0.30
C LEU A 144 -2.55 -8.90 0.54
N ALA A 145 -2.33 -10.22 0.54
CA ALA A 145 -1.23 -10.84 1.28
C ALA A 145 0.05 -10.84 0.44
N ARG A 146 1.15 -10.30 0.98
CA ARG A 146 2.45 -10.25 0.30
C ARG A 146 3.55 -10.87 1.18
N PRO A 147 3.67 -12.19 1.27
CA PRO A 147 4.58 -12.78 2.24
C PRO A 147 6.04 -12.92 1.78
N GLY A 148 6.35 -12.56 0.54
CA GLY A 148 7.69 -12.68 -0.03
C GLY A 148 7.94 -14.01 -0.77
N PRO A 149 9.12 -14.65 -0.65
CA PRO A 149 10.05 -14.59 0.49
C PRO A 149 10.90 -13.32 0.63
N CYS A 150 11.20 -12.64 -0.49
CA CYS A 150 11.78 -11.30 -0.46
C CYS A 150 10.66 -10.26 -0.37
N ILE A 151 10.82 -9.23 0.47
CA ILE A 151 9.86 -8.14 0.58
C ILE A 151 10.48 -6.76 0.39
N ASN A 152 11.81 -6.65 0.33
CA ASN A 152 12.56 -5.39 0.46
C ASN A 152 12.13 -4.62 1.72
N ALA A 153 11.14 -3.74 1.57
CA ALA A 153 10.41 -3.04 2.62
C ALA A 153 11.27 -2.26 3.63
N GLU A 154 12.52 -1.96 3.29
CA GLU A 154 13.48 -1.27 4.17
C GLU A 154 13.62 -1.98 5.54
N VAL A 155 13.49 -3.30 5.57
CA VAL A 155 13.78 -4.13 6.74
C VAL A 155 15.15 -4.81 6.60
N SER A 156 15.70 -5.28 7.72
CA SER A 156 16.97 -6.03 7.70
C SER A 156 16.90 -7.19 6.72
N GLY A 157 17.92 -7.31 5.86
CA GLY A 157 18.01 -8.36 4.84
C GLY A 157 16.95 -8.30 3.74
N GLY A 158 16.11 -7.27 3.66
CA GLY A 158 14.97 -7.25 2.73
C GLY A 158 13.88 -8.28 3.10
N GLY A 159 13.84 -8.70 4.37
CA GLY A 159 13.00 -9.77 4.89
C GLY A 159 13.76 -11.07 5.12
N PHE A 160 14.91 -11.27 4.47
CA PHE A 160 15.71 -12.47 4.63
C PHE A 160 16.35 -12.60 6.04
N PRO A 161 16.18 -13.74 6.73
CA PRO A 161 16.89 -14.01 7.97
C PRO A 161 18.41 -13.95 7.77
N GLY A 162 19.15 -13.48 8.78
CA GLY A 162 20.61 -13.33 8.71
C GLY A 162 21.35 -14.65 8.45
N TRP A 163 20.75 -15.79 8.79
CA TRP A 163 21.33 -17.11 8.53
C TRP A 163 21.39 -17.47 7.04
N LEU A 164 20.62 -16.81 6.17
CA LEU A 164 20.72 -17.00 4.72
C LEU A 164 22.10 -16.64 4.18
N GLN A 165 22.90 -15.82 4.88
CA GLN A 165 24.29 -15.57 4.49
C GLN A 165 25.17 -16.84 4.49
N ARG A 166 24.71 -17.92 5.15
CA ARG A 166 25.37 -19.23 5.15
C ARG A 166 24.86 -20.16 4.04
N VAL A 167 23.88 -19.73 3.25
CA VAL A 167 23.37 -20.43 2.07
C VAL A 167 24.18 -19.99 0.85
N ARG A 168 24.73 -20.97 0.12
CA ARG A 168 25.65 -20.69 -1.00
C ARG A 168 24.91 -20.31 -2.28
N GLY A 169 23.68 -20.78 -2.42
CA GLY A 169 22.83 -20.54 -3.58
C GLY A 169 22.54 -19.07 -3.80
N GLN A 170 22.44 -18.66 -5.06
CA GLN A 170 22.10 -17.27 -5.39
C GLN A 170 20.65 -16.99 -4.99
N PHE A 171 20.43 -15.91 -4.23
CA PHE A 171 19.10 -15.54 -3.76
C PHE A 171 18.22 -15.08 -4.93
N GLN A 172 16.91 -15.34 -4.83
CA GLN A 172 15.91 -15.01 -5.85
C GLN A 172 16.21 -15.64 -7.22
N THR A 173 16.70 -16.88 -7.20
CA THR A 173 16.99 -17.68 -8.41
C THR A 173 16.50 -19.10 -8.23
N SER A 174 16.52 -19.89 -9.31
CA SER A 174 16.24 -21.33 -9.27
C SER A 174 17.33 -22.19 -8.58
N ASP A 175 18.29 -21.57 -7.87
CA ASP A 175 19.31 -22.31 -7.11
C ASP A 175 18.67 -23.11 -5.97
N LYS A 176 18.91 -24.43 -5.99
CA LYS A 176 18.27 -25.39 -5.09
C LYS A 176 18.51 -25.10 -3.61
N ASP A 177 19.69 -24.59 -3.26
CA ASP A 177 20.01 -24.29 -1.86
C ASP A 177 19.18 -23.11 -1.35
N TYR A 178 18.89 -22.13 -2.21
CA TYR A 178 18.01 -21.01 -1.89
C TYR A 178 16.55 -21.45 -1.84
N LEU A 179 16.07 -22.17 -2.85
CA LEU A 179 14.69 -22.67 -2.89
C LEU A 179 14.34 -23.55 -1.68
N ALA A 180 15.24 -24.48 -1.33
CA ALA A 180 15.04 -25.33 -0.16
C ALA A 180 15.02 -24.52 1.16
N ALA A 181 15.72 -23.39 1.22
CA ALA A 181 15.72 -22.52 2.39
C ALA A 181 14.39 -21.77 2.56
N THR A 182 13.65 -21.49 1.50
CA THR A 182 12.36 -20.76 1.57
C THR A 182 11.17 -21.67 1.88
N ASP A 183 11.28 -22.98 1.63
CA ASP A 183 10.18 -23.94 1.73
C ASP A 183 9.50 -23.94 3.10
N ASN A 184 10.28 -23.94 4.19
CA ASN A 184 9.73 -23.99 5.54
C ASN A 184 8.89 -22.73 5.83
N TYR A 185 9.45 -21.56 5.56
CA TYR A 185 8.78 -20.29 5.76
C TYR A 185 7.50 -20.18 4.94
N ILE A 186 7.56 -20.40 3.62
CA ILE A 186 6.38 -20.23 2.75
C ILE A 186 5.27 -21.20 3.13
N ALA A 187 5.60 -22.47 3.44
CA ALA A 187 4.59 -23.42 3.88
C ALA A 187 3.86 -22.96 5.16
N HIS A 188 4.58 -22.37 6.12
CA HIS A 188 4.00 -21.92 7.39
C HIS A 188 3.28 -20.59 7.30
N ILE A 189 3.74 -19.61 6.50
CA ILE A 189 3.05 -18.33 6.36
C ILE A 189 1.85 -18.40 5.40
N ALA A 190 1.95 -19.20 4.33
CA ALA A 190 0.85 -19.32 3.38
C ALA A 190 -0.33 -20.14 3.96
N SER A 191 -0.11 -20.99 4.96
CA SER A 191 -1.18 -21.75 5.62
C SER A 191 -2.23 -20.89 6.34
N PRO A 192 -1.88 -19.97 7.28
CA PRO A 192 -2.85 -19.07 7.89
C PRO A 192 -3.47 -18.10 6.87
N VAL A 193 -2.70 -17.64 5.86
CA VAL A 193 -3.26 -16.86 4.75
C VAL A 193 -4.30 -17.67 3.97
N ALA A 194 -4.05 -18.94 3.70
CA ALA A 194 -4.99 -19.82 3.02
C ALA A 194 -6.29 -20.01 3.81
N LYS A 195 -6.20 -20.13 5.14
CA LYS A 195 -7.37 -20.19 6.04
C LYS A 195 -8.14 -18.86 6.05
N ALA A 196 -7.45 -17.73 5.93
CA ALA A 196 -8.04 -16.39 5.92
C ALA A 196 -8.53 -15.93 4.53
N GLN A 197 -8.48 -16.78 3.50
CA GLN A 197 -9.05 -16.46 2.19
C GLN A 197 -10.56 -16.23 2.27
N ILE A 198 -11.06 -15.36 1.41
CA ILE A 198 -12.50 -15.11 1.25
C ILE A 198 -13.31 -16.37 0.90
N THR A 199 -12.68 -17.34 0.24
CA THR A 199 -13.25 -18.68 -0.01
C THR A 199 -13.55 -19.47 1.25
N ASN A 200 -12.93 -19.11 2.38
CA ASN A 200 -13.14 -19.68 3.70
C ASN A 200 -13.83 -18.68 4.66
N GLY A 201 -14.39 -17.58 4.14
CA GLY A 201 -15.05 -16.54 4.93
C GLY A 201 -14.12 -15.51 5.56
N GLY A 202 -12.82 -15.51 5.21
CA GLY A 202 -11.86 -14.52 5.70
C GLY A 202 -11.68 -13.30 4.78
N PRO A 203 -10.80 -12.36 5.12
CA PRO A 203 -10.64 -11.11 4.40
C PRO A 203 -9.68 -11.16 3.20
N VAL A 204 -8.86 -12.21 3.03
CA VAL A 204 -7.83 -12.26 1.97
C VAL A 204 -8.44 -12.52 0.60
N ILE A 205 -8.22 -11.59 -0.34
CA ILE A 205 -8.77 -11.63 -1.70
C ILE A 205 -7.72 -11.77 -2.80
N LEU A 206 -6.46 -11.46 -2.51
CA LEU A 206 -5.34 -11.52 -3.44
C LEU A 206 -4.07 -11.97 -2.72
N TYR A 207 -3.14 -12.55 -3.49
CA TYR A 207 -1.83 -12.97 -3.01
C TYR A 207 -0.72 -12.48 -3.94
N GLN A 208 0.35 -11.91 -3.41
CA GLN A 208 1.53 -11.54 -4.19
C GLN A 208 2.66 -12.55 -3.94
N PRO A 209 3.08 -13.33 -4.95
CA PRO A 209 4.32 -14.09 -4.90
C PRO A 209 5.51 -13.16 -5.20
N GLU A 210 6.58 -13.28 -4.40
CA GLU A 210 7.79 -12.44 -4.57
C GLU A 210 7.53 -10.93 -4.41
N ASN A 211 8.56 -10.12 -4.65
CA ASN A 211 8.49 -8.66 -4.63
C ASN A 211 9.44 -8.03 -5.66
N GLU A 212 8.93 -7.14 -6.52
CA GLU A 212 9.74 -6.36 -7.46
C GLU A 212 10.75 -7.21 -8.25
N HIS A 213 10.33 -8.42 -8.64
CA HIS A 213 11.14 -9.33 -9.45
C HIS A 213 11.21 -8.79 -10.89
N THR A 214 11.99 -7.72 -11.07
CA THR A 214 11.96 -6.86 -12.26
C THR A 214 13.26 -6.82 -13.04
N LEU A 215 14.38 -6.98 -12.35
CA LEU A 215 15.71 -6.94 -12.95
C LEU A 215 16.70 -7.77 -12.12
N SER A 216 17.57 -8.49 -12.81
CA SER A 216 18.77 -9.06 -12.20
C SER A 216 20.04 -8.53 -12.87
N LEU A 217 21.03 -8.17 -12.05
CA LEU A 217 22.37 -7.80 -12.52
C LEU A 217 23.34 -9.00 -12.54
N ARG A 218 22.89 -10.18 -12.08
CA ARG A 218 23.74 -11.37 -11.89
C ARG A 218 23.26 -12.57 -12.70
N ILE A 219 22.04 -12.56 -13.18
CA ILE A 219 21.44 -13.61 -14.00
C ILE A 219 21.36 -13.08 -15.42
N HIS A 220 21.93 -13.81 -16.37
CA HIS A 220 21.89 -13.43 -17.79
C HIS A 220 20.52 -13.72 -18.43
N ASP A 221 19.81 -14.74 -17.93
CA ASP A 221 18.49 -15.17 -18.41
C ASP A 221 17.38 -14.74 -17.45
N PHE A 222 17.10 -13.42 -17.41
CA PHE A 222 16.03 -12.83 -16.60
C PHE A 222 14.90 -12.33 -17.52
N PRO A 223 13.61 -12.50 -17.18
CA PRO A 223 13.07 -13.14 -15.96
C PRO A 223 13.21 -14.67 -15.96
N ASP A 224 13.46 -15.25 -14.78
CA ASP A 224 13.55 -16.71 -14.59
C ASP A 224 12.15 -17.27 -14.32
N GLY A 225 11.51 -17.83 -15.36
CA GLY A 225 10.18 -18.42 -15.26
C GLY A 225 10.13 -19.69 -14.39
N ASP A 226 11.23 -20.45 -14.30
CA ASP A 226 11.31 -21.63 -13.44
C ASP A 226 11.28 -21.21 -11.97
N TYR A 227 12.00 -20.15 -11.64
CA TYR A 227 12.03 -19.56 -10.30
C TYR A 227 10.64 -19.08 -9.88
N MET A 228 10.03 -18.21 -10.69
CA MET A 228 8.73 -17.64 -10.37
C MET A 228 7.63 -18.72 -10.29
N GLN A 229 7.69 -19.74 -11.13
CA GLN A 229 6.75 -20.87 -11.02
C GLN A 229 6.95 -21.65 -9.71
N TYR A 230 8.19 -21.84 -9.25
CA TYR A 230 8.45 -22.49 -7.97
C TYR A 230 7.81 -21.71 -6.80
N VAL A 231 7.99 -20.38 -6.77
CA VAL A 231 7.40 -19.52 -5.73
C VAL A 231 5.86 -19.60 -5.75
N ILE A 232 5.26 -19.57 -6.95
CA ILE A 232 3.81 -19.76 -7.13
C ILE A 232 3.38 -21.14 -6.59
N ASP A 233 4.09 -22.20 -6.97
CA ASP A 233 3.76 -23.58 -6.61
C ASP A 233 3.85 -23.81 -5.10
N GLN A 234 4.81 -23.18 -4.40
CA GLN A 234 4.89 -23.23 -2.93
C GLN A 234 3.60 -22.70 -2.29
N ALA A 235 3.12 -21.53 -2.73
CA ALA A 235 1.88 -20.93 -2.23
C ALA A 235 0.64 -21.76 -2.62
N ARG A 236 0.56 -22.25 -3.85
CA ARG A 236 -0.56 -23.13 -4.29
C ARG A 236 -0.59 -24.42 -3.48
N LYS A 237 0.55 -25.05 -3.21
CA LYS A 237 0.66 -26.26 -2.38
C LYS A 237 0.20 -26.02 -0.94
N ALA A 238 0.37 -24.81 -0.42
CA ALA A 238 -0.13 -24.40 0.89
C ALA A 238 -1.63 -24.07 0.93
N GLY A 239 -2.34 -24.12 -0.21
CA GLY A 239 -3.79 -23.96 -0.29
C GLY A 239 -4.26 -22.57 -0.77
N ILE A 240 -3.36 -21.74 -1.32
CA ILE A 240 -3.75 -20.45 -1.90
C ILE A 240 -4.48 -20.68 -3.23
N VAL A 241 -5.74 -20.24 -3.31
CA VAL A 241 -6.63 -20.36 -4.47
C VAL A 241 -7.12 -19.00 -4.99
N VAL A 242 -6.98 -17.92 -4.20
CA VAL A 242 -7.25 -16.55 -4.66
C VAL A 242 -6.28 -16.15 -5.80
N PRO A 243 -6.63 -15.14 -6.62
CA PRO A 243 -5.79 -14.71 -7.73
C PRO A 243 -4.45 -14.17 -7.24
N MET A 244 -3.40 -14.46 -8.00
CA MET A 244 -2.06 -13.96 -7.78
C MET A 244 -1.81 -12.68 -8.57
N ILE A 245 -1.30 -11.65 -7.91
CA ILE A 245 -0.97 -10.35 -8.50
C ILE A 245 0.53 -10.07 -8.37
N SER A 246 1.19 -9.55 -9.40
CA SER A 246 2.61 -9.14 -9.34
C SER A 246 2.77 -7.67 -8.96
N ASN A 247 4.00 -7.25 -8.63
CA ASN A 247 4.37 -5.85 -8.48
C ASN A 247 5.74 -5.55 -9.12
N ASP A 248 5.76 -5.46 -10.44
CA ASP A 248 6.97 -5.11 -11.21
C ASP A 248 7.44 -3.68 -10.83
N ALA A 249 8.69 -3.43 -10.46
CA ALA A 249 9.19 -2.12 -9.98
C ALA A 249 8.96 -0.95 -10.97
N TRP A 250 8.84 -1.28 -12.25
CA TRP A 250 8.29 -0.43 -13.30
C TRP A 250 7.53 -1.31 -14.29
N ALA A 251 6.80 -0.70 -15.23
CA ALA A 251 6.00 -1.42 -16.21
C ALA A 251 6.86 -2.18 -17.26
N ALA A 252 7.62 -3.22 -16.87
CA ALA A 252 8.45 -4.03 -17.75
C ALA A 252 7.67 -5.19 -18.40
N GLY A 253 6.61 -5.66 -17.77
CA GLY A 253 5.77 -6.75 -18.27
C GLY A 253 6.28 -8.12 -17.83
N ASN A 254 7.11 -8.18 -16.77
CA ASN A 254 7.60 -9.43 -16.24
C ASN A 254 6.44 -10.25 -15.66
N ASN A 255 6.42 -11.55 -15.96
CA ASN A 255 5.43 -12.50 -15.44
C ASN A 255 3.96 -12.14 -15.76
N ALA A 256 3.72 -11.27 -16.73
CA ALA A 256 2.37 -10.93 -17.17
C ALA A 256 1.67 -12.14 -17.81
N PRO A 257 0.32 -12.23 -17.75
CA PRO A 257 -0.43 -13.26 -18.45
C PRO A 257 -0.06 -13.36 -19.93
N GLY A 258 0.25 -14.57 -20.38
CA GLY A 258 0.76 -14.85 -21.73
C GLY A 258 2.28 -14.96 -21.83
N THR A 259 3.02 -14.71 -20.75
CA THR A 259 4.49 -14.88 -20.71
C THR A 259 4.91 -16.33 -20.48
N GLY A 260 3.98 -17.22 -20.12
CA GLY A 260 4.22 -18.65 -19.99
C GLY A 260 4.57 -19.06 -18.55
N LYS A 261 5.67 -19.80 -18.38
CA LYS A 261 6.01 -20.37 -17.06
C LYS A 261 6.33 -19.25 -16.05
N GLY A 262 5.72 -19.33 -14.88
CA GLY A 262 5.88 -18.31 -13.83
C GLY A 262 5.03 -17.06 -14.03
N GLU A 263 4.07 -17.07 -14.96
CA GLU A 263 3.09 -15.98 -15.09
C GLU A 263 2.11 -15.95 -13.91
N VAL A 264 1.76 -14.74 -13.47
CA VAL A 264 0.72 -14.49 -12.45
C VAL A 264 -0.67 -14.34 -13.09
N ASP A 265 -1.71 -14.30 -12.27
CA ASP A 265 -3.09 -14.15 -12.75
C ASP A 265 -3.40 -12.70 -13.18
N ILE A 266 -2.86 -11.71 -12.45
CA ILE A 266 -3.04 -10.29 -12.70
C ILE A 266 -1.67 -9.60 -12.70
N TYR A 267 -1.31 -8.98 -13.81
CA TYR A 267 -0.09 -8.16 -13.86
C TYR A 267 -0.30 -6.84 -13.12
N GLY A 268 0.56 -6.57 -12.15
CA GLY A 268 0.67 -5.29 -11.47
C GLY A 268 2.11 -4.77 -11.50
N HIS A 269 2.25 -3.45 -11.40
CA HIS A 269 3.54 -2.77 -11.33
C HIS A 269 3.50 -1.59 -10.37
N ASP A 270 4.68 -1.08 -10.05
CA ASP A 270 4.90 -0.05 -9.04
C ASP A 270 5.38 1.24 -9.69
N LYS A 271 5.26 2.35 -8.94
CA LYS A 271 5.87 3.62 -9.29
C LYS A 271 6.00 4.59 -8.10
N TYR A 272 7.19 5.17 -7.98
CA TYR A 272 7.45 6.33 -7.11
C TYR A 272 7.90 7.55 -7.92
N PRO A 273 6.98 8.36 -8.48
CA PRO A 273 7.33 9.40 -9.45
C PRO A 273 8.23 10.51 -8.89
N LEU A 274 8.08 10.85 -7.60
CA LEU A 274 8.87 11.89 -6.95
C LEU A 274 10.19 11.37 -6.35
N GLY A 275 10.43 10.06 -6.45
CA GLY A 275 11.54 9.39 -5.79
C GLY A 275 11.44 9.49 -4.26
N PHE A 276 12.59 9.29 -3.61
CA PHE A 276 12.67 9.15 -2.15
C PHE A 276 13.56 10.22 -1.48
N ASN A 277 14.05 11.19 -2.25
CA ASN A 277 14.86 12.28 -1.71
C ASN A 277 13.97 13.45 -1.27
N CYS A 278 13.79 13.60 0.04
CA CYS A 278 12.94 14.63 0.62
C CYS A 278 13.64 15.98 0.86
N ALA A 279 14.90 16.16 0.41
CA ALA A 279 15.67 17.39 0.67
C ALA A 279 15.04 18.65 0.08
N ASN A 280 14.29 18.51 -1.03
CA ASN A 280 13.60 19.61 -1.70
C ASN A 280 12.11 19.27 -1.85
N PRO A 281 11.29 19.39 -0.79
CA PRO A 281 9.88 18.94 -0.80
C PRO A 281 9.01 19.69 -1.82
N ASP A 282 9.44 20.89 -2.20
CA ASP A 282 8.78 21.73 -3.19
C ASP A 282 9.14 21.40 -4.64
N PHE A 283 10.12 20.53 -4.90
CA PHE A 283 10.62 20.25 -6.25
C PHE A 283 9.93 19.02 -6.86
N TRP A 284 9.28 19.20 -8.02
CA TRP A 284 8.66 18.12 -8.78
C TRP A 284 9.45 17.92 -10.09
N PRO A 285 10.16 16.79 -10.27
CA PRO A 285 11.17 16.63 -11.33
C PRO A 285 10.55 16.38 -12.72
N PRO A 286 10.79 17.23 -13.74
CA PRO A 286 10.11 17.16 -15.03
C PRO A 286 10.30 15.80 -15.72
N GLY A 287 9.23 15.28 -16.34
CA GLY A 287 9.26 14.01 -17.09
C GLY A 287 9.07 12.75 -16.26
N PHE A 288 8.89 12.85 -14.93
CA PHE A 288 8.76 11.67 -14.06
C PHE A 288 7.31 11.15 -13.90
N LEU A 289 6.31 11.94 -14.31
CA LEU A 289 4.92 11.47 -14.48
C LEU A 289 4.73 10.94 -15.90
N SER A 290 4.71 9.61 -16.07
CA SER A 290 4.44 9.01 -17.39
C SER A 290 2.98 9.21 -17.79
N THR A 291 2.75 9.30 -19.10
CA THR A 291 1.40 9.41 -19.69
C THR A 291 1.02 8.19 -20.53
N HIS A 292 1.85 7.14 -20.54
CA HIS A 292 1.68 5.98 -21.43
C HIS A 292 1.53 4.63 -20.69
N TRP A 293 1.44 4.59 -19.36
CA TRP A 293 1.36 3.32 -18.63
C TRP A 293 0.15 2.46 -19.02
N ARG A 294 -1.04 3.06 -19.18
CA ARG A 294 -2.21 2.32 -19.66
C ARG A 294 -1.99 1.72 -21.05
N GLN A 295 -1.28 2.41 -21.95
CA GLN A 295 -0.97 1.88 -23.27
C GLN A 295 -0.01 0.69 -23.18
N LEU A 296 1.00 0.77 -22.31
CA LEU A 296 1.89 -0.35 -22.02
C LEU A 296 1.13 -1.53 -21.43
N HIS A 297 0.24 -1.30 -20.45
CA HIS A 297 -0.63 -2.33 -19.88
C HIS A 297 -1.46 -3.03 -20.95
N LEU A 298 -2.07 -2.28 -21.88
CA LEU A 298 -2.85 -2.88 -22.97
C LEU A 298 -2.00 -3.72 -23.95
N ILE A 299 -0.68 -3.56 -23.94
CA ILE A 299 0.25 -4.41 -24.71
C ILE A 299 0.70 -5.61 -23.87
N GLN A 300 1.00 -5.39 -22.59
CA GLN A 300 1.59 -6.38 -21.68
C GLN A 300 0.56 -7.35 -21.10
N SER A 301 -0.62 -6.86 -20.71
CA SER A 301 -1.67 -7.63 -20.03
C SER A 301 -3.08 -7.15 -20.43
N PRO A 302 -3.47 -7.27 -21.71
CA PRO A 302 -4.75 -6.75 -22.22
C PRO A 302 -6.00 -7.38 -21.62
N THR A 303 -5.88 -8.56 -21.00
CA THR A 303 -7.01 -9.36 -20.49
C THR A 303 -7.27 -9.18 -19.00
N THR A 304 -6.46 -8.39 -18.30
CA THR A 304 -6.56 -8.16 -16.86
C THR A 304 -6.75 -6.69 -16.52
N PRO A 305 -7.25 -6.35 -15.32
CA PRO A 305 -7.43 -4.96 -14.97
C PRO A 305 -6.06 -4.29 -14.79
N TYR A 306 -6.00 -2.99 -15.04
CA TYR A 306 -4.78 -2.22 -14.84
C TYR A 306 -4.57 -1.95 -13.35
N ALA A 307 -3.45 -2.44 -12.82
CA ALA A 307 -3.13 -2.44 -11.39
C ALA A 307 -1.80 -1.74 -11.07
N LEU A 308 -1.84 -0.82 -10.10
CA LEU A 308 -0.67 -0.23 -9.47
C LEU A 308 -0.57 -0.68 -8.01
N VAL A 309 0.43 -1.50 -7.71
CA VAL A 309 0.52 -2.22 -6.42
C VAL A 309 1.34 -1.46 -5.38
N GLU A 310 2.30 -0.64 -5.80
CA GLU A 310 2.92 0.36 -4.93
C GLU A 310 3.02 1.70 -5.65
N ASN A 311 2.33 2.72 -5.12
CA ASN A 311 2.33 4.04 -5.73
C ASN A 311 2.06 5.15 -4.72
N ASN A 312 2.52 6.37 -5.03
CA ASN A 312 2.23 7.56 -4.23
C ASN A 312 0.88 8.20 -4.57
N PHE A 313 0.44 8.18 -5.84
CA PHE A 313 -0.93 8.48 -6.31
C PHE A 313 -1.00 8.47 -7.85
N SER A 314 -2.02 7.89 -8.49
CA SER A 314 -2.31 8.10 -9.93
C SER A 314 -3.76 7.74 -10.30
N PHE A 315 -4.25 8.25 -11.43
CA PHE A 315 -5.63 8.09 -11.89
C PHE A 315 -5.75 7.09 -13.05
N GLY A 316 -6.89 6.39 -13.15
CA GLY A 316 -7.21 5.47 -14.26
C GLY A 316 -6.84 4.00 -14.02
N ASN A 317 -6.44 3.64 -12.81
CA ASN A 317 -6.21 2.25 -12.35
C ASN A 317 -7.46 1.72 -11.64
N VAL A 318 -7.61 0.39 -11.61
CA VAL A 318 -8.73 -0.27 -10.89
C VAL A 318 -8.24 -0.99 -9.62
N PHE A 319 -6.92 -1.08 -9.46
CA PHE A 319 -6.25 -1.39 -8.20
C PHE A 319 -5.18 -0.31 -7.94
N LEU A 320 -5.27 0.37 -6.80
CA LEU A 320 -4.27 1.33 -6.33
C LEU A 320 -3.95 1.04 -4.86
N ASN A 321 -2.70 0.75 -4.56
CA ASN A 321 -2.21 0.63 -3.19
C ASN A 321 -1.18 1.72 -2.87
N LEU A 322 -1.41 2.45 -1.77
CA LEU A 322 -0.52 3.51 -1.31
C LEU A 322 0.55 2.93 -0.40
N TYR A 323 1.80 2.95 -0.87
CA TYR A 323 2.92 2.30 -0.18
C TYR A 323 3.78 3.24 0.65
N MET A 324 4.42 2.65 1.66
CA MET A 324 5.28 3.30 2.65
C MET A 324 6.70 2.68 2.64
N GLY A 325 7.70 3.32 2.01
CA GLY A 325 9.12 2.88 1.88
C GLY A 325 10.23 3.97 1.88
N HIS A 326 10.91 4.26 3.00
CA HIS A 326 11.96 5.31 3.08
C HIS A 326 13.40 4.76 3.12
N PRO A 327 14.28 5.07 2.16
CA PRO A 327 15.60 4.44 1.99
C PRO A 327 16.69 4.91 2.97
N GLY A 328 16.43 5.94 3.78
CA GLY A 328 17.41 6.48 4.72
C GLY A 328 17.59 5.69 6.02
N GLY A 329 16.76 4.67 6.27
CA GLY A 329 16.90 3.64 7.31
C GLY A 329 17.35 4.10 8.71
N TYR A 330 16.41 4.29 9.63
CA TYR A 330 16.63 4.45 11.07
C TYR A 330 15.39 3.94 11.83
N THR A 331 15.27 4.17 13.14
CA THR A 331 14.19 3.57 13.95
C THR A 331 12.77 3.93 13.48
N SER A 332 12.52 5.19 13.17
CA SER A 332 11.18 5.65 12.77
C SER A 332 10.85 5.19 11.35
N TYR A 333 9.60 4.78 11.17
CA TYR A 333 9.04 4.46 9.87
C TYR A 333 7.75 5.24 9.56
N ASP A 334 7.67 6.48 10.08
CA ASP A 334 6.54 7.39 9.83
C ASP A 334 6.32 7.68 8.33
N TYR A 335 7.41 7.74 7.55
CA TYR A 335 7.41 7.89 6.09
C TYR A 335 6.71 9.18 5.55
N GLY A 336 6.19 10.04 6.43
CA GLY A 336 5.31 11.13 6.01
C GLY A 336 3.94 10.64 5.51
N ALA A 337 3.47 9.51 6.05
CA ALA A 337 2.16 8.90 5.84
C ALA A 337 0.95 9.83 5.97
N PRO A 338 -0.22 9.49 5.42
CA PRO A 338 -1.50 10.04 5.86
C PRO A 338 -1.82 9.72 7.34
N ILE A 339 -1.56 8.48 7.77
CA ILE A 339 -1.67 8.05 9.18
C ILE A 339 -0.26 8.00 9.74
N SER A 340 0.09 8.94 10.61
CA SER A 340 1.46 9.04 11.15
C SER A 340 1.83 7.87 12.07
N GLU A 341 3.12 7.76 12.43
CA GLU A 341 3.66 6.68 13.26
C GLU A 341 2.96 6.55 14.64
N ASP A 342 2.54 7.66 15.25
CA ASP A 342 1.77 7.64 16.50
C ASP A 342 0.26 7.38 16.29
N ARG A 343 -0.14 7.15 15.04
CA ARG A 343 -1.50 6.88 14.53
C ARG A 343 -2.37 8.11 14.38
N ASN A 344 -1.86 9.33 14.53
CA ASN A 344 -2.66 10.53 14.31
C ASN A 344 -2.97 10.72 12.80
N ILE A 345 -4.08 11.40 12.53
CA ILE A 345 -4.62 11.67 11.18
C ILE A 345 -4.73 13.18 10.91
N THR A 346 -3.91 13.99 11.57
CA THR A 346 -3.99 15.47 11.51
C THR A 346 -3.42 16.06 10.23
N ARG A 347 -2.64 15.27 9.48
CA ARG A 347 -2.03 15.68 8.21
C ARG A 347 -3.10 15.90 7.16
N GLU A 348 -3.08 17.05 6.50
CA GLU A 348 -4.06 17.44 5.47
C GLU A 348 -4.24 16.39 4.36
N LYS A 349 -3.16 15.67 4.00
CA LYS A 349 -3.21 14.57 3.03
C LYS A 349 -4.17 13.43 3.41
N TYR A 350 -4.47 13.22 4.69
CA TYR A 350 -5.50 12.28 5.12
C TYR A 350 -6.90 12.77 4.71
N GLY A 351 -7.18 14.05 4.94
CA GLY A 351 -8.43 14.70 4.53
C GLY A 351 -8.63 14.64 3.02
N GLU A 352 -7.59 15.00 2.24
CA GLU A 352 -7.63 14.93 0.77
C GLU A 352 -7.85 13.49 0.26
N LEU A 353 -7.14 12.50 0.81
CA LEU A 353 -7.35 11.11 0.44
C LEU A 353 -8.75 10.60 0.78
N LYS A 354 -9.35 11.10 1.86
CA LYS A 354 -10.74 10.78 2.22
C LYS A 354 -11.72 11.24 1.15
N LEU A 355 -11.52 12.44 0.58
CA LEU A 355 -12.36 12.96 -0.50
C LEU A 355 -12.28 12.02 -1.71
N ILE A 356 -11.07 11.64 -2.11
CA ILE A 356 -10.86 10.79 -3.28
C ILE A 356 -11.42 9.39 -3.05
N GLY A 357 -11.09 8.73 -1.93
CA GLY A 357 -11.55 7.37 -1.66
C GLY A 357 -13.07 7.26 -1.61
N ASN A 358 -13.75 8.22 -0.98
CA ASN A 358 -15.22 8.24 -0.94
C ASN A 358 -15.83 8.56 -2.32
N PHE A 359 -15.25 9.46 -3.11
CA PHE A 359 -15.68 9.70 -4.49
C PHE A 359 -15.59 8.43 -5.33
N MET A 360 -14.46 7.73 -5.29
CA MET A 360 -14.26 6.49 -6.05
C MET A 360 -15.27 5.41 -5.62
N LYS A 361 -15.50 5.26 -4.31
CA LYS A 361 -16.47 4.31 -3.76
C LYS A 361 -17.91 4.61 -4.23
N ALA A 362 -18.27 5.88 -4.32
CA ALA A 362 -19.59 6.31 -4.77
C ALA A 362 -19.75 6.33 -6.31
N SER A 363 -18.68 6.09 -7.07
CA SER A 363 -18.64 6.22 -8.54
C SER A 363 -18.40 4.87 -9.25
N PRO A 364 -19.29 3.88 -9.14
CA PRO A 364 -19.07 2.56 -9.75
C PRO A 364 -18.93 2.63 -11.28
N SER A 365 -19.58 3.60 -11.93
CA SER A 365 -19.48 3.83 -13.38
C SER A 365 -18.06 4.20 -13.83
N PHE A 366 -17.18 4.65 -12.92
CA PHE A 366 -15.78 4.93 -13.22
C PHE A 366 -15.04 3.70 -13.76
N MET A 367 -15.35 2.50 -13.23
CA MET A 367 -14.71 1.25 -13.67
C MET A 367 -15.06 0.85 -15.10
N ASN A 368 -16.24 1.25 -15.58
CA ASN A 368 -16.72 0.92 -16.93
C ASN A 368 -16.30 2.00 -17.96
N ALA A 369 -15.81 3.15 -17.49
CA ALA A 369 -15.42 4.25 -18.33
C ALA A 369 -14.09 3.95 -19.04
N VAL A 370 -14.07 4.09 -20.36
CA VAL A 370 -12.91 3.78 -21.20
C VAL A 370 -11.95 4.97 -21.23
N PRO A 371 -10.72 4.84 -20.71
CA PRO A 371 -9.75 5.92 -20.76
C PRO A 371 -9.32 6.23 -22.19
N GLY A 372 -9.42 7.50 -22.57
CA GLY A 372 -8.95 8.04 -23.84
C GLY A 372 -7.58 8.71 -23.72
N HIS A 373 -7.01 9.10 -24.86
CA HIS A 373 -5.80 9.92 -24.86
C HIS A 373 -6.06 11.30 -24.26
N TRP A 374 -5.04 11.80 -23.55
CA TRP A 374 -5.06 13.15 -23.02
C TRP A 374 -5.10 14.19 -24.16
N SER A 375 -5.66 15.37 -23.88
CA SER A 375 -5.75 16.47 -24.84
C SER A 375 -5.60 17.82 -24.17
N ILE A 376 -4.91 18.73 -24.85
CA ILE A 376 -4.73 20.13 -24.43
C ILE A 376 -5.69 21.12 -25.14
N SER A 377 -6.57 20.61 -26.00
CA SER A 377 -7.41 21.48 -26.85
C SER A 377 -8.83 20.95 -27.08
N LYS A 378 -9.04 19.63 -26.99
CA LYS A 378 -10.34 19.00 -27.26
C LYS A 378 -11.37 19.39 -26.21
N PHE A 379 -11.00 19.30 -24.93
CA PHE A 379 -11.91 19.45 -23.79
C PHE A 379 -11.74 20.75 -23.01
N THR A 380 -10.77 21.59 -23.38
CA THR A 380 -10.47 22.87 -22.72
C THR A 380 -10.22 23.96 -23.77
N THR A 381 -10.41 25.22 -23.40
CA THR A 381 -10.12 26.38 -24.25
C THR A 381 -8.68 26.87 -24.18
N THR A 382 -7.85 26.29 -23.30
CA THR A 382 -6.45 26.70 -23.11
C THR A 382 -5.48 25.52 -23.16
N PRO A 383 -4.32 25.64 -23.83
CA PRO A 383 -3.29 24.60 -23.86
C PRO A 383 -2.49 24.50 -22.54
N THR A 384 -2.68 25.44 -21.62
CA THR A 384 -2.08 25.40 -20.26
C THR A 384 -2.60 24.24 -19.42
N LEU A 385 -3.69 23.61 -19.87
CA LEU A 385 -4.35 22.48 -19.22
C LEU A 385 -4.29 21.23 -20.07
N THR A 386 -4.15 20.10 -19.42
CA THR A 386 -4.26 18.76 -20.00
C THR A 386 -5.47 18.06 -19.41
N VAL A 387 -6.35 17.55 -20.26
CA VAL A 387 -7.55 16.78 -19.87
C VAL A 387 -7.42 15.35 -20.35
N THR A 388 -7.55 14.39 -19.43
CA THR A 388 -7.68 12.96 -19.75
C THR A 388 -9.13 12.56 -19.59
N SER A 389 -9.77 12.13 -20.67
CA SER A 389 -11.17 11.67 -20.64
C SER A 389 -11.26 10.18 -20.32
N LEU A 390 -12.23 9.79 -19.51
CA LEU A 390 -12.70 8.41 -19.36
C LEU A 390 -14.16 8.40 -19.78
N ILE A 391 -14.47 7.79 -20.92
CA ILE A 391 -15.80 7.87 -21.53
C ILE A 391 -16.63 6.65 -21.17
N GLY A 392 -17.79 6.86 -20.55
CA GLY A 392 -18.74 5.79 -20.24
C GLY A 392 -19.27 5.09 -21.49
N ARG A 393 -19.57 3.79 -21.40
CA ARG A 393 -20.21 3.03 -22.48
C ARG A 393 -21.73 3.28 -22.45
N LEU A 394 -22.40 3.30 -23.61
CA LEU A 394 -23.86 3.20 -23.73
C LEU A 394 -24.70 4.09 -22.78
N SER A 395 -24.37 5.39 -22.65
CA SER A 395 -25.02 6.40 -21.79
C SER A 395 -24.67 6.40 -20.30
N ASP A 396 -23.63 5.65 -19.92
CA ASP A 396 -22.98 5.72 -18.60
C ASP A 396 -22.19 7.03 -18.43
N SER A 397 -21.94 7.37 -17.17
CA SER A 397 -21.20 8.57 -16.77
C SER A 397 -19.81 8.63 -17.40
N SER A 398 -19.41 9.83 -17.83
CA SER A 398 -18.05 10.09 -18.30
C SER A 398 -17.30 10.98 -17.31
N PHE A 399 -15.98 10.84 -17.27
CA PHE A 399 -15.10 11.52 -16.34
C PHE A 399 -13.99 12.26 -17.10
N PHE A 400 -13.58 13.41 -16.61
CA PHE A 400 -12.57 14.24 -17.24
C PHE A 400 -11.59 14.71 -16.18
N VAL A 401 -10.43 14.06 -16.13
CA VAL A 401 -9.35 14.40 -15.20
C VAL A 401 -8.56 15.56 -15.78
N LEU A 402 -8.68 16.72 -15.16
CA LEU A 402 -8.05 17.97 -15.52
C LEU A 402 -6.84 18.25 -14.64
N ARG A 403 -5.71 18.63 -15.25
CA ARG A 403 -4.52 19.14 -14.56
C ARG A 403 -3.83 20.23 -15.37
N LEU A 404 -2.89 20.94 -14.74
CA LEU A 404 -1.92 21.78 -15.47
C LEU A 404 -1.07 20.91 -16.41
N SER A 405 -0.84 21.39 -17.64
CA SER A 405 0.01 20.71 -18.63
C SER A 405 1.44 20.60 -18.10
N GLU A 406 1.97 21.70 -17.56
CA GLU A 406 3.15 21.70 -16.70
C GLU A 406 2.72 21.35 -15.27
N TYR A 407 2.75 20.07 -14.92
CA TYR A 407 2.20 19.56 -13.67
C TYR A 407 2.94 20.10 -12.43
N SER A 408 4.19 20.55 -12.57
CA SER A 408 4.98 21.11 -11.46
C SER A 408 4.60 22.56 -11.11
N SER A 409 3.85 23.22 -12.01
CA SER A 409 3.51 24.64 -11.92
C SER A 409 2.70 24.98 -10.67
N LYS A 410 3.08 26.07 -10.02
CA LYS A 410 2.38 26.69 -8.88
C LYS A 410 1.42 27.81 -9.32
N ALA A 411 1.35 28.13 -10.61
CA ALA A 411 0.50 29.20 -11.12
C ALA A 411 -0.95 28.73 -11.32
N SER A 412 -1.91 29.61 -10.99
CA SER A 412 -3.32 29.38 -11.31
C SER A 412 -3.63 29.76 -12.77
N THR A 413 -4.63 29.12 -13.36
CA THR A 413 -5.07 29.41 -14.74
C THR A 413 -6.59 29.42 -14.84
N ASN A 414 -7.11 30.34 -15.65
CA ASN A 414 -8.54 30.45 -15.95
C ASN A 414 -8.87 29.73 -17.26
N TYR A 415 -10.01 29.05 -17.32
CA TYR A 415 -10.37 28.22 -18.45
C TYR A 415 -11.88 28.03 -18.61
N LYS A 416 -12.26 27.49 -19.77
CA LYS A 416 -13.56 26.91 -20.03
C LYS A 416 -13.42 25.46 -20.47
N LEU A 417 -14.36 24.61 -20.09
CA LEU A 417 -14.40 23.21 -20.51
C LEU A 417 -15.36 23.03 -21.67
N LYS A 418 -15.05 22.10 -22.57
CA LYS A 418 -15.86 21.71 -23.74
C LYS A 418 -16.17 20.23 -23.65
N LEU A 419 -17.20 19.87 -22.89
CA LEU A 419 -17.46 18.47 -22.54
C LEU A 419 -18.64 17.91 -23.33
N PRO A 420 -18.55 16.67 -23.83
CA PRO A 420 -19.70 15.96 -24.39
C PRO A 420 -20.65 15.54 -23.26
N THR A 421 -21.95 15.69 -23.49
CA THR A 421 -23.02 15.22 -22.60
C THR A 421 -24.14 14.59 -23.43
N SER A 422 -25.10 13.91 -22.80
CA SER A 422 -26.28 13.38 -23.52
C SER A 422 -27.17 14.45 -24.16
N VAL A 423 -27.12 15.71 -23.69
CA VAL A 423 -27.85 16.85 -24.29
C VAL A 423 -27.01 17.63 -25.31
N GLY A 424 -25.84 17.11 -25.69
CA GLY A 424 -24.93 17.73 -26.65
C GLY A 424 -23.61 18.20 -26.02
N ARG A 425 -22.80 18.90 -26.80
CA ARG A 425 -21.52 19.43 -26.31
C ARG A 425 -21.74 20.76 -25.60
N LEU A 426 -21.42 20.82 -24.31
CA LEU A 426 -21.56 22.02 -23.49
C LEU A 426 -20.22 22.74 -23.34
N ILE A 427 -20.27 24.08 -23.29
CA ILE A 427 -19.11 24.93 -22.96
C ILE A 427 -19.34 25.54 -21.57
N MET A 428 -18.48 25.21 -20.63
CA MET A 428 -18.64 25.52 -19.21
C MET A 428 -17.67 26.60 -18.76
N PRO A 429 -18.08 27.56 -17.91
CA PRO A 429 -19.45 27.77 -17.42
C PRO A 429 -20.38 28.32 -18.54
N GLN A 430 -21.66 27.94 -18.55
CA GLN A 430 -22.66 28.46 -19.47
C GLN A 430 -23.17 29.85 -19.03
N LEU A 431 -23.21 30.14 -17.73
CA LEU A 431 -23.73 31.42 -17.20
C LEU A 431 -22.67 32.52 -17.05
N ASN A 432 -21.88 32.75 -18.11
CA ASN A 432 -20.74 33.68 -18.15
C ASN A 432 -19.62 33.37 -17.12
N GLY A 433 -18.44 33.97 -17.30
CA GLY A 433 -17.26 33.75 -16.44
C GLY A 433 -16.31 32.65 -16.92
N THR A 434 -15.39 32.24 -16.05
CA THR A 434 -14.36 31.22 -16.28
C THR A 434 -14.16 30.39 -15.03
N LEU A 435 -13.82 29.11 -15.19
CA LEU A 435 -13.33 28.28 -14.09
C LEU A 435 -11.87 28.61 -13.79
N THR A 436 -11.41 28.33 -12.57
CA THR A 436 -10.00 28.50 -12.15
C THR A 436 -9.45 27.18 -11.64
N LEU A 437 -8.23 26.82 -12.08
CA LEU A 437 -7.46 25.70 -11.55
C LEU A 437 -6.23 26.28 -10.87
N ASN A 438 -6.06 25.99 -9.58
CA ASN A 438 -4.94 26.48 -8.80
C ASN A 438 -3.66 25.70 -9.08
N GLY A 439 -2.52 26.29 -8.72
CA GLY A 439 -1.22 25.63 -8.81
C GLY A 439 -1.22 24.27 -8.10
N ARG A 440 -0.69 23.24 -8.77
CA ARG A 440 -0.63 21.85 -8.29
C ARG A 440 -1.97 21.23 -7.88
N ASP A 441 -3.07 21.77 -8.40
CA ASP A 441 -4.40 21.16 -8.25
C ASP A 441 -4.75 20.28 -9.46
N SER A 442 -5.66 19.34 -9.24
CA SER A 442 -6.24 18.46 -10.25
C SER A 442 -7.71 18.24 -9.91
N LYS A 443 -8.57 18.20 -10.92
CA LYS A 443 -10.02 18.07 -10.74
C LYS A 443 -10.58 16.97 -11.62
N ILE A 444 -11.60 16.28 -11.15
CA ILE A 444 -12.36 15.32 -11.95
C ILE A 444 -13.73 15.94 -12.20
N TYR A 445 -14.01 16.24 -13.47
CA TYR A 445 -15.35 16.64 -13.91
C TYR A 445 -16.11 15.41 -14.38
N VAL A 446 -17.39 15.32 -14.05
CA VAL A 446 -18.25 14.20 -14.48
C VAL A 446 -19.37 14.69 -15.37
N THR A 447 -19.77 13.93 -16.38
CA THR A 447 -20.96 14.21 -17.20
C THR A 447 -21.88 13.00 -17.22
N ASP A 448 -23.19 13.24 -17.28
CA ASP A 448 -24.22 12.19 -17.22
C ASP A 448 -24.03 11.28 -15.99
N TYR A 449 -23.68 11.90 -14.86
CA TYR A 449 -23.41 11.21 -13.61
C TYR A 449 -24.71 10.76 -12.95
N ASP A 450 -24.83 9.47 -12.66
CA ASP A 450 -26.03 8.92 -12.04
C ASP A 450 -25.95 9.01 -10.52
N VAL A 451 -26.94 9.68 -9.92
CA VAL A 451 -27.17 9.68 -8.47
C VAL A 451 -28.54 9.08 -8.22
N ALA A 452 -28.57 7.80 -7.85
CA ALA A 452 -29.78 7.04 -7.51
C ALA A 452 -30.89 7.12 -8.58
N GLY A 453 -30.53 7.06 -9.87
CA GLY A 453 -31.46 7.12 -11.00
C GLY A 453 -31.71 8.54 -11.55
N THR A 454 -31.14 9.57 -10.91
CA THR A 454 -31.19 10.95 -11.41
C THR A 454 -29.88 11.27 -12.12
N LYS A 455 -29.94 11.58 -13.42
CA LYS A 455 -28.77 11.98 -14.20
C LYS A 455 -28.45 13.47 -14.00
N TYR A 456 -27.21 13.74 -13.61
CA TYR A 456 -26.64 15.09 -13.48
C TYR A 456 -25.68 15.36 -14.64
N PHE A 457 -25.79 16.54 -15.24
CA PHE A 457 -25.05 16.84 -16.47
C PHE A 457 -23.63 17.35 -16.22
N LEU A 458 -23.34 17.91 -15.04
CA LEU A 458 -21.99 18.25 -14.61
C LEU A 458 -21.89 18.43 -13.09
N LEU A 459 -20.84 17.87 -12.49
CA LEU A 459 -20.39 18.13 -11.10
C LEU A 459 -18.85 18.23 -11.08
N ASP A 460 -18.29 19.12 -10.25
CA ASP A 460 -16.90 18.97 -9.76
C ASP A 460 -16.94 17.82 -8.73
N CYS A 461 -16.00 16.87 -8.80
CA CYS A 461 -15.98 15.72 -7.90
C CYS A 461 -15.95 16.11 -6.41
N ARG A 462 -15.42 17.29 -6.07
CA ARG A 462 -15.43 17.81 -4.68
C ARG A 462 -16.84 18.11 -4.16
N ASP A 463 -17.81 18.30 -5.05
CA ASP A 463 -19.21 18.55 -4.69
C ASP A 463 -20.02 17.24 -4.55
N ILE A 464 -19.43 16.09 -4.87
CA ILE A 464 -20.05 14.76 -4.74
C ILE A 464 -19.60 14.16 -3.41
N HIS A 465 -20.40 14.32 -2.37
CA HIS A 465 -20.24 13.60 -1.10
C HIS A 465 -21.43 12.66 -0.92
N MET A 466 -21.16 11.51 -0.30
CA MET A 466 -22.07 10.37 -0.12
C MET A 466 -23.54 10.76 0.09
N GLU A 467 -24.38 10.15 -0.76
CA GLU A 467 -25.85 10.02 -0.76
C GLU A 467 -26.71 11.28 -0.54
N GLU A 468 -27.59 11.49 -1.52
CA GLU A 468 -28.69 12.46 -1.57
C GLU A 468 -28.36 13.90 -2.03
N VAL A 469 -28.05 14.05 -3.32
CA VAL A 469 -28.38 15.31 -4.01
C VAL A 469 -29.87 15.27 -4.35
N TRP A 470 -30.69 16.06 -3.64
CA TRP A 470 -32.08 16.27 -4.00
C TRP A 470 -32.18 17.35 -5.08
N GLY A 471 -32.52 16.97 -6.31
CA GLY A 471 -32.75 17.92 -7.40
C GLY A 471 -33.73 17.37 -8.44
N PRO A 472 -34.42 18.25 -9.21
CA PRO A 472 -35.22 17.81 -10.34
C PRO A 472 -34.32 17.12 -11.40
N GLN A 473 -34.87 16.17 -12.15
CA GLN A 473 -34.18 15.57 -13.30
C GLN A 473 -33.64 16.67 -14.22
N GLY A 474 -32.38 16.55 -14.62
CA GLY A 474 -31.71 17.50 -15.50
C GLY A 474 -31.18 18.75 -14.80
N LEU A 475 -30.36 18.57 -13.75
CA LEU A 475 -29.63 19.67 -13.10
C LEU A 475 -28.17 19.70 -13.62
N LEU A 476 -27.73 20.88 -14.06
CA LEU A 476 -26.35 21.22 -14.41
C LEU A 476 -25.77 22.11 -13.31
N VAL A 477 -24.74 21.65 -12.61
CA VAL A 477 -24.05 22.45 -11.58
C VAL A 477 -22.75 22.99 -12.17
N GLU A 478 -22.58 24.31 -12.17
CA GLU A 478 -21.39 25.00 -12.68
C GLU A 478 -20.58 25.55 -11.51
N GLY A 479 -19.25 25.35 -11.55
CA GLY A 479 -18.31 25.84 -10.55
C GLY A 479 -18.17 27.38 -10.48
N PRO A 480 -17.24 27.90 -9.67
CA PRO A 480 -17.34 29.19 -8.98
C PRO A 480 -17.75 30.41 -9.84
N SER A 481 -18.84 31.10 -9.48
CA SER A 481 -19.14 32.49 -9.89
C SER A 481 -19.64 33.33 -8.71
N HIS A 482 -19.39 34.65 -8.75
CA HIS A 482 -19.66 35.59 -7.64
C HIS A 482 -21.10 35.57 -7.09
N ASP A 483 -22.10 35.16 -7.87
CA ASP A 483 -23.51 35.18 -7.47
C ASP A 483 -24.19 33.83 -7.72
N MET A 484 -25.03 33.36 -6.77
CA MET A 484 -25.84 32.17 -7.00
C MET A 484 -26.88 32.45 -8.08
N THR A 485 -26.75 31.78 -9.22
CA THR A 485 -27.66 31.99 -10.35
C THR A 485 -28.33 30.67 -10.72
N ILE A 486 -29.66 30.66 -10.68
CA ILE A 486 -30.48 29.54 -11.16
C ILE A 486 -31.10 29.99 -12.49
N LYS A 487 -30.81 29.28 -13.58
CA LYS A 487 -31.41 29.56 -14.89
C LYS A 487 -31.90 28.29 -15.53
N LYS A 488 -33.18 28.23 -15.89
CA LYS A 488 -33.69 27.17 -16.76
C LYS A 488 -33.17 27.39 -18.20
N VAL A 489 -32.54 26.38 -18.76
CA VAL A 489 -32.03 26.36 -20.15
C VAL A 489 -32.68 25.14 -20.82
N ASP A 490 -33.65 25.39 -21.68
CA ASP A 490 -34.44 24.37 -22.37
C ASP A 490 -34.99 23.29 -21.41
N ASP A 491 -34.45 22.07 -21.49
CA ASP A 491 -34.88 20.88 -20.73
C ASP A 491 -34.12 20.68 -19.39
N TYR A 492 -33.18 21.56 -19.03
CA TYR A 492 -32.38 21.44 -17.82
C TYR A 492 -32.27 22.75 -17.04
N VAL A 493 -31.85 22.66 -15.78
CA VAL A 493 -31.63 23.81 -14.88
C VAL A 493 -30.15 23.98 -14.65
N VAL A 494 -29.64 25.19 -14.82
CA VAL A 494 -28.26 25.56 -14.52
C VAL A 494 -28.20 26.24 -13.16
N LEU A 495 -27.42 25.67 -12.25
CA LEU A 495 -27.09 26.21 -10.94
C LEU A 495 -25.62 26.61 -10.93
N ASN A 496 -25.34 27.89 -10.71
CA ASN A 496 -23.98 28.41 -10.54
C ASN A 496 -23.83 28.93 -9.11
N TRP A 497 -22.68 28.69 -8.47
CA TRP A 497 -22.38 29.13 -7.09
C TRP A 497 -20.90 29.46 -6.91
N GLU A 498 -20.47 30.04 -5.78
CA GLU A 498 -19.05 30.23 -5.44
C GLU A 498 -18.64 29.26 -4.33
N THR A 499 -17.51 28.57 -4.48
CA THR A 499 -16.92 27.77 -3.40
C THR A 499 -16.29 28.71 -2.38
N MET A 500 -16.94 28.87 -1.22
CA MET A 500 -16.46 29.69 -0.10
C MET A 500 -16.08 28.79 1.09
N ARG A 501 -15.40 29.35 2.10
CA ARG A 501 -15.09 28.62 3.35
C ARG A 501 -16.35 28.24 4.14
N GLU A 502 -17.45 28.93 3.88
CA GLU A 502 -18.75 28.72 4.50
C GLU A 502 -19.57 27.70 3.68
N ARG A 503 -20.04 26.62 4.31
CA ARG A 503 -21.02 25.71 3.70
C ARG A 503 -22.33 26.50 3.52
N ARG A 504 -22.88 26.54 2.30
CA ARG A 504 -24.20 27.13 2.06
C ARG A 504 -25.33 26.16 2.46
N ILE A 505 -25.55 26.07 3.78
CA ILE A 505 -26.83 26.03 4.49
C ILE A 505 -26.58 26.95 5.71
N VAL A 506 -27.49 27.89 6.03
CA VAL A 506 -27.24 29.06 6.89
C VAL A 506 -26.51 28.78 8.25
N ASP A 507 -25.25 29.29 8.36
CA ASP A 507 -24.38 29.72 9.51
C ASP A 507 -23.78 28.64 10.48
N ILE A 508 -22.51 28.57 10.98
CA ILE A 508 -21.43 29.53 11.42
C ILE A 508 -20.02 28.86 11.53
N GLY A 509 -18.90 29.58 11.24
CA GLY A 509 -17.68 29.69 12.11
C GLY A 509 -16.37 28.90 11.85
N ASP A 510 -15.21 29.54 12.10
CA ASP A 510 -13.84 28.99 11.97
C ASP A 510 -13.53 27.87 12.98
N LEU A 511 -13.59 26.60 12.54
CA LEU A 511 -13.11 25.45 13.28
C LEU A 511 -12.65 24.31 12.34
N SER A 512 -11.36 23.96 12.39
CA SER A 512 -10.86 22.72 11.77
C SER A 512 -11.20 21.54 12.69
N VAL A 513 -12.33 20.88 12.45
CA VAL A 513 -12.72 19.67 13.18
C VAL A 513 -12.18 18.43 12.49
N PHE A 514 -11.36 17.64 13.18
CA PHE A 514 -10.98 16.30 12.75
C PHE A 514 -11.90 15.27 13.41
N ILE A 515 -13.05 14.98 12.80
CA ILE A 515 -13.90 13.85 13.22
C ILE A 515 -13.42 12.60 12.51
N LEU A 516 -12.94 11.62 13.28
CA LEU A 516 -12.86 10.25 12.80
C LEU A 516 -14.17 9.55 13.19
N VAL A 517 -15.05 9.31 12.23
CA VAL A 517 -16.16 8.37 12.42
C VAL A 517 -15.64 6.97 12.12
N ARG A 518 -15.63 6.11 13.13
CA ARG A 518 -15.12 4.73 13.02
C ARG A 518 -16.19 3.80 12.48
N THR A 519 -17.36 3.80 13.11
CA THR A 519 -18.46 2.89 12.81
C THR A 519 -19.81 3.55 13.07
N ALA A 520 -20.85 3.09 12.37
CA ALA A 520 -22.23 3.39 12.68
C ALA A 520 -23.08 2.11 12.54
N PHE A 521 -24.01 1.87 13.47
CA PHE A 521 -24.93 0.73 13.40
C PHE A 521 -26.28 1.07 14.04
N VAL A 522 -27.31 0.28 13.71
CA VAL A 522 -28.67 0.43 14.25
C VAL A 522 -29.00 -0.74 15.16
N ARG A 523 -29.54 -0.45 16.35
CA ARG A 523 -30.11 -1.44 17.27
C ARG A 523 -31.53 -1.01 17.66
N GLY A 524 -32.53 -1.67 17.10
CA GLY A 524 -33.93 -1.26 17.29
C GLY A 524 -34.17 0.15 16.74
N SER A 525 -34.52 1.10 17.61
CA SER A 525 -34.71 2.52 17.27
C SER A 525 -33.51 3.42 17.60
N GLU A 526 -32.37 2.82 17.94
CA GLU A 526 -31.15 3.53 18.33
C GLU A 526 -30.15 3.53 17.17
N LEU A 527 -29.68 4.72 16.79
CA LEU A 527 -28.51 4.91 15.95
C LEU A 527 -27.28 5.05 16.85
N HIS A 528 -26.30 4.17 16.70
CA HIS A 528 -25.04 4.18 17.44
C HIS A 528 -23.91 4.61 16.52
N ILE A 529 -23.14 5.61 16.94
CA ILE A 529 -21.95 6.11 16.24
C ILE A 529 -20.75 5.99 17.18
N THR A 530 -19.63 5.48 16.66
CA THR A 530 -18.34 5.52 17.35
C THR A 530 -17.45 6.52 16.64
N ALA A 531 -16.95 7.52 17.38
CA ALA A 531 -16.14 8.60 16.82
C ALA A 531 -15.11 9.16 17.80
N ASP A 532 -14.03 9.73 17.26
CA ASP A 532 -12.98 10.39 18.03
C ASP A 532 -13.05 11.90 17.83
N PHE A 533 -12.82 12.64 18.92
CA PHE A 533 -12.86 14.10 18.95
C PHE A 533 -11.57 14.64 19.59
N ASN A 534 -10.96 15.63 18.95
CA ASN A 534 -9.81 16.37 19.49
C ASN A 534 -10.14 17.82 19.86
N THR A 535 -11.38 18.24 19.60
CA THR A 535 -11.92 19.58 19.88
C THR A 535 -13.44 19.50 20.02
N THR A 536 -14.05 20.50 20.63
CA THR A 536 -15.51 20.58 20.76
C THR A 536 -16.11 20.68 19.37
N THR A 537 -17.07 19.81 19.07
CA THR A 537 -17.44 19.52 17.69
C THR A 537 -18.96 19.53 17.50
N PRO A 538 -19.51 20.40 16.64
CA PRO A 538 -20.87 20.23 16.15
C PRO A 538 -20.96 19.00 15.24
N ILE A 539 -22.04 18.23 15.36
CA ILE A 539 -22.30 17.02 14.58
C ILE A 539 -23.62 17.18 13.85
N GLU A 540 -23.59 16.87 12.56
CA GLU A 540 -24.77 16.71 11.71
C GLU A 540 -24.83 15.27 11.19
N ILE A 541 -26.01 14.66 11.26
CA ILE A 541 -26.29 13.34 10.69
C ILE A 541 -27.34 13.53 9.61
N ILE A 542 -26.94 13.27 8.38
CA ILE A 542 -27.77 13.36 7.19
C ILE A 542 -28.15 11.93 6.80
N GLY A 543 -29.44 11.67 6.55
CA GLY A 543 -29.92 10.33 6.18
C GLY A 543 -30.02 9.34 7.33
N ALA A 544 -30.37 9.78 8.55
CA ALA A 544 -30.61 8.86 9.67
C ALA A 544 -31.70 7.81 9.29
N PRO A 545 -31.49 6.50 9.54
CA PRO A 545 -32.42 5.46 9.12
C PRO A 545 -33.83 5.71 9.69
N LYS A 546 -34.87 5.56 8.85
CA LYS A 546 -36.26 5.95 9.16
C LYS A 546 -36.84 5.38 10.46
N ASN A 547 -36.33 4.25 10.93
CA ASN A 547 -36.80 3.57 12.15
C ASN A 547 -36.03 4.00 13.41
N THR A 548 -35.07 4.94 13.29
CA THR A 548 -34.28 5.45 14.41
C THR A 548 -34.90 6.73 14.97
N SER A 549 -34.85 6.89 16.30
CA SER A 549 -35.36 8.06 17.01
C SER A 549 -34.43 8.53 18.13
N THR A 550 -33.37 7.78 18.39
CA THR A 550 -32.42 8.03 19.47
C THR A 550 -31.00 7.90 18.95
N LEU A 551 -30.12 8.77 19.44
CA LEU A 551 -28.71 8.83 19.03
C LEU A 551 -27.83 8.44 20.22
N HIS A 552 -26.89 7.54 19.98
CA HIS A 552 -25.81 7.21 20.88
C HIS A 552 -24.47 7.52 20.22
N ILE A 553 -23.59 8.23 20.92
CA ILE A 553 -22.22 8.49 20.47
C ILE A 553 -21.28 7.94 21.53
N ASN A 554 -20.38 7.04 21.13
CA ASN A 554 -19.45 6.33 22.01
C ASN A 554 -20.14 5.61 23.18
N GLY A 555 -21.31 5.03 22.91
CA GLY A 555 -22.15 4.31 23.89
C GLY A 555 -23.11 5.20 24.69
N GLU A 556 -22.78 6.48 24.82
CA GLU A 556 -23.58 7.43 25.58
C GLU A 556 -24.76 7.97 24.77
N LYS A 557 -25.94 8.05 25.39
CA LYS A 557 -27.12 8.62 24.74
C LYS A 557 -26.98 10.13 24.65
N VAL A 558 -27.08 10.68 23.44
CA VAL A 558 -26.90 12.12 23.18
C VAL A 558 -28.23 12.77 22.79
N ILE A 559 -28.47 13.97 23.33
CA ILE A 559 -29.60 14.80 22.93
C ILE A 559 -29.29 15.40 21.56
N HIS A 560 -30.20 15.23 20.60
CA HIS A 560 -30.11 15.81 19.28
C HIS A 560 -31.41 16.55 18.95
N LYS A 561 -31.32 17.48 18.00
CA LYS A 561 -32.48 18.13 17.37
C LYS A 561 -32.62 17.61 15.95
N VAL A 562 -33.83 17.60 15.42
CA VAL A 562 -34.10 17.27 14.02
C VAL A 562 -34.63 18.54 13.37
N ASP A 563 -34.02 18.97 12.27
CA ASP A 563 -34.48 20.13 11.51
C ASP A 563 -35.61 19.76 10.53
N ASP A 564 -36.13 20.76 9.80
CA ASP A 564 -37.22 20.58 8.84
C ASP A 564 -36.86 19.70 7.63
N HIS A 565 -35.56 19.42 7.43
CA HIS A 565 -35.04 18.54 6.38
C HIS A 565 -34.72 17.13 6.89
N GLY A 566 -34.97 16.85 8.18
CA GLY A 566 -34.68 15.56 8.80
C GLY A 566 -33.22 15.38 9.21
N ILE A 567 -32.40 16.43 9.19
CA ILE A 567 -30.99 16.40 9.62
C ILE A 567 -30.94 16.43 11.13
N TRP A 568 -30.24 15.46 11.73
CA TRP A 568 -30.05 15.44 13.17
C TRP A 568 -28.83 16.28 13.54
N THR A 569 -28.97 17.18 14.51
CA THR A 569 -27.90 18.07 14.96
C THR A 569 -27.64 17.91 16.45
N THR A 570 -26.36 17.88 16.83
CA THR A 570 -25.91 17.88 18.23
C THR A 570 -24.52 18.51 18.34
N SER A 571 -23.98 18.63 19.54
CA SER A 571 -22.61 19.07 19.78
C SER A 571 -21.98 18.23 20.87
N ILE A 572 -20.76 17.75 20.62
CA ILE A 572 -19.97 17.01 21.59
C ILE A 572 -18.91 17.94 22.16
N GLU A 573 -19.03 18.20 23.46
CA GLU A 573 -18.05 18.97 24.19
C GLU A 573 -16.77 18.15 24.39
N TYR A 574 -15.63 18.76 24.07
CA TYR A 574 -14.32 18.19 24.34
C TYR A 574 -13.66 18.99 25.45
N VAL A 575 -13.29 18.30 26.52
CA VAL A 575 -12.49 18.87 27.61
C VAL A 575 -11.10 18.26 27.52
N ALA A 576 -10.11 19.10 27.19
CA ALA A 576 -8.72 18.68 27.18
C ALA A 576 -8.31 18.24 28.61
N LEU A 577 -7.99 16.95 28.76
CA LEU A 577 -7.49 16.43 30.02
C LEU A 577 -6.06 16.95 30.25
N LYS A 578 -5.78 17.38 31.49
CA LYS A 578 -4.41 17.60 31.92
C LYS A 578 -3.75 16.24 32.13
N ILE A 579 -2.77 15.90 31.29
CA ILE A 579 -1.99 14.67 31.42
C ILE A 579 -0.68 15.05 32.10
N ASP A 580 -0.53 14.66 33.37
CA ASP A 580 0.70 14.85 34.13
C ASP A 580 1.66 13.68 33.83
N LEU A 581 2.65 13.94 32.98
CA LEU A 581 3.73 12.99 32.67
C LEU A 581 4.84 13.08 33.73
N PRO A 582 5.55 11.97 34.02
CA PRO A 582 6.71 12.02 34.93
C PRO A 582 7.83 12.87 34.32
N ASP A 583 8.48 13.67 35.15
CA ASP A 583 9.72 14.35 34.79
C ASP A 583 10.87 13.33 34.82
N LEU A 584 11.37 12.97 33.64
CA LEU A 584 12.43 11.96 33.48
C LEU A 584 13.72 12.33 34.22
N GLU A 585 14.04 13.62 34.38
CA GLU A 585 15.23 14.07 35.12
C GLU A 585 15.09 13.83 36.63
N SER A 586 13.86 13.85 37.13
CA SER A 586 13.54 13.64 38.55
C SER A 586 13.46 12.17 38.97
N LEU A 587 13.43 11.24 38.00
CA LEU A 587 13.31 9.81 38.27
C LEU A 587 14.61 9.26 38.90
N GLU A 588 14.47 8.24 39.73
CA GLU A 588 15.62 7.50 40.26
C GLU A 588 16.20 6.59 39.16
N TRP A 589 17.33 6.99 38.59
CA TRP A 589 18.03 6.22 37.57
C TRP A 589 18.89 5.11 38.19
N LYS A 590 18.80 3.91 37.62
CA LYS A 590 19.74 2.81 37.87
C LYS A 590 20.70 2.69 36.69
N TYR A 591 21.96 2.37 36.96
CA TYR A 591 22.98 2.15 35.94
C TYR A 591 23.78 0.88 36.26
N ILE A 592 24.30 0.25 35.22
CA ILE A 592 25.21 -0.88 35.28
C ILE A 592 26.23 -0.73 34.16
N ASP A 593 27.49 -1.10 34.41
CA ASP A 593 28.50 -1.16 33.36
C ASP A 593 28.11 -2.25 32.34
N SER A 594 27.94 -1.86 31.09
CA SER A 594 27.55 -2.75 29.98
C SER A 594 28.73 -3.09 29.07
N LEU A 595 29.97 -2.80 29.50
CA LEU A 595 31.20 -3.27 28.86
C LEU A 595 32.17 -3.90 29.89
N PRO A 596 31.72 -4.88 30.70
CA PRO A 596 32.57 -5.55 31.69
C PRO A 596 33.77 -6.29 31.06
N GLU A 597 33.76 -6.52 29.74
CA GLU A 597 34.84 -7.13 28.97
C GLU A 597 36.20 -6.42 29.11
N LEU A 598 36.20 -5.15 29.54
CA LEU A 598 37.41 -4.37 29.75
C LEU A 598 38.14 -4.72 31.06
N GLN A 599 37.48 -5.40 32.00
CA GLN A 599 38.07 -5.76 33.28
C GLN A 599 39.11 -6.88 33.12
N GLU A 600 40.19 -6.81 33.89
CA GLU A 600 41.29 -7.78 33.82
C GLU A 600 40.87 -9.20 34.24
N ASP A 601 39.87 -9.30 35.11
CA ASP A 601 39.29 -10.54 35.62
C ASP A 601 38.06 -11.02 34.82
N TYR A 602 37.73 -10.38 33.70
CA TYR A 602 36.63 -10.82 32.85
C TYR A 602 36.92 -12.18 32.19
N ASP A 603 36.06 -13.16 32.47
CA ASP A 603 36.13 -14.51 31.89
C ASP A 603 35.27 -14.61 30.61
N ASP A 604 35.93 -14.79 29.47
CA ASP A 604 35.29 -15.01 28.16
C ASP A 604 35.18 -16.50 27.77
N SER A 605 35.39 -17.44 28.71
CA SER A 605 35.37 -18.89 28.43
C SER A 605 34.05 -19.41 27.85
N LEU A 606 32.94 -18.69 28.07
CA LEU A 606 31.62 -19.02 27.52
C LEU A 606 31.36 -18.40 26.13
N TRP A 607 32.28 -17.61 25.59
CA TRP A 607 32.11 -16.98 24.29
C TRP A 607 32.24 -17.99 23.15
N THR A 608 31.52 -17.72 22.06
CA THR A 608 31.69 -18.48 20.82
C THR A 608 33.09 -18.24 20.26
N VAL A 609 33.85 -19.30 20.08
CA VAL A 609 35.20 -19.24 19.50
C VAL A 609 35.08 -19.02 17.98
N ALA A 610 35.70 -17.96 17.47
CA ALA A 610 35.68 -17.62 16.05
C ALA A 610 36.74 -18.41 15.24
N ASP A 611 36.56 -19.73 15.13
CA ASP A 611 37.55 -20.67 14.57
C ASP A 611 37.20 -21.24 13.18
N HIS A 612 36.09 -20.81 12.57
CA HIS A 612 35.66 -21.31 11.26
C HIS A 612 36.68 -20.96 10.17
N LYS A 613 37.45 -21.95 9.70
CA LYS A 613 38.48 -21.75 8.65
C LYS A 613 37.92 -21.53 7.24
N LYS A 614 36.60 -21.57 7.09
CA LYS A 614 35.87 -21.40 5.83
C LYS A 614 34.58 -20.63 6.11
N THR A 615 34.10 -19.89 5.13
CA THR A 615 32.77 -19.27 5.13
C THR A 615 31.93 -19.86 4.00
N ASN A 616 30.62 -19.96 4.22
CA ASN A 616 29.67 -20.25 3.14
C ASN A 616 29.19 -18.98 2.41
N ASN A 617 29.59 -17.79 2.88
CA ASN A 617 29.25 -16.53 2.24
C ASN A 617 30.01 -16.39 0.91
N THR A 618 29.32 -16.65 -0.21
CA THR A 618 29.90 -16.62 -1.56
C THR A 618 30.17 -15.19 -2.05
N LEU A 619 29.54 -14.18 -1.45
CA LEU A 619 29.71 -12.77 -1.83
C LEU A 619 30.92 -12.12 -1.13
N ARG A 620 31.38 -12.68 0.00
CA ARG A 620 32.48 -12.14 0.81
C ARG A 620 33.42 -13.26 1.28
N PRO A 621 34.33 -13.72 0.40
CA PRO A 621 35.38 -14.67 0.77
C PRO A 621 36.22 -14.18 1.95
N LEU A 622 36.76 -15.11 2.74
CA LEU A 622 37.59 -14.78 3.89
C LEU A 622 38.89 -14.08 3.46
N THR A 623 39.20 -12.97 4.12
CA THR A 623 40.51 -12.30 4.07
C THR A 623 41.31 -12.50 5.36
N THR A 624 40.74 -13.23 6.31
CA THR A 624 41.30 -13.57 7.63
C THR A 624 41.49 -15.08 7.76
N PRO A 625 42.36 -15.57 8.68
CA PRO A 625 42.60 -17.01 8.87
C PRO A 625 41.35 -17.81 9.27
N THR A 626 40.44 -17.18 9.99
CA THR A 626 39.12 -17.71 10.38
C THR A 626 38.04 -16.68 10.08
N SER A 627 36.78 -17.11 9.99
CA SER A 627 35.66 -16.20 9.77
C SER A 627 35.47 -15.30 10.98
N LEU A 628 35.38 -14.00 10.71
CA LEU A 628 34.91 -12.99 11.66
C LEU A 628 33.55 -12.42 11.21
N HIS A 629 32.84 -13.15 10.34
CA HIS A 629 31.49 -12.79 9.92
C HIS A 629 30.51 -13.29 10.98
N ALA A 630 29.88 -12.38 11.72
CA ALA A 630 28.91 -12.71 12.78
C ALA A 630 27.85 -13.73 12.35
N SER A 631 27.33 -13.58 11.12
CA SER A 631 26.31 -14.49 10.59
C SER A 631 26.80 -15.92 10.37
N ASP A 632 28.11 -16.18 10.24
CA ASP A 632 28.64 -17.56 10.20
C ASP A 632 28.47 -18.28 11.55
N TYR A 633 28.32 -17.53 12.64
CA TYR A 633 28.16 -18.04 14.01
C TYR A 633 26.74 -17.86 14.58
N GLY A 634 25.78 -17.43 13.75
CA GLY A 634 24.38 -17.27 14.17
C GLY A 634 24.03 -15.93 14.82
N TYR A 635 24.93 -14.94 14.77
CA TYR A 635 24.66 -13.59 15.27
C TYR A 635 24.23 -12.66 14.14
N HIS A 636 23.03 -12.11 14.23
CA HIS A 636 22.35 -11.43 13.10
C HIS A 636 21.82 -10.03 13.42
N THR A 637 21.92 -9.57 14.67
CA THR A 637 21.30 -8.33 15.14
C THR A 637 22.12 -7.67 16.25
N GLY A 638 21.86 -6.39 16.49
CA GLY A 638 22.45 -5.64 17.61
C GLY A 638 23.91 -5.24 17.42
N TYR A 639 24.56 -4.91 18.54
CA TYR A 639 26.00 -4.67 18.58
C TYR A 639 26.75 -6.01 18.69
N LEU A 640 27.89 -6.10 18.03
CA LEU A 640 28.73 -7.30 18.01
C LEU A 640 30.03 -7.00 18.74
N VAL A 641 30.48 -7.90 19.61
CA VAL A 641 31.74 -7.77 20.34
C VAL A 641 32.67 -8.90 19.93
N TYR A 642 33.93 -8.55 19.64
CA TYR A 642 34.98 -9.51 19.29
C TYR A 642 36.14 -9.33 20.26
N ARG A 643 36.74 -10.45 20.68
CA ARG A 643 37.94 -10.49 21.52
C ARG A 643 39.04 -11.25 20.81
N GLY A 644 40.14 -10.57 20.50
CA GLY A 644 41.30 -11.13 19.81
C GLY A 644 42.46 -11.34 20.78
N HIS A 645 42.71 -12.59 21.15
CA HIS A 645 43.83 -12.95 22.03
C HIS A 645 45.13 -13.08 21.24
N PHE A 646 46.20 -12.45 21.70
CA PHE A 646 47.54 -12.59 21.14
C PHE A 646 48.61 -12.46 22.22
N VAL A 647 49.78 -13.06 21.99
CA VAL A 647 50.95 -12.90 22.86
C VAL A 647 51.87 -11.85 22.23
N ALA A 648 52.17 -10.78 22.96
CA ALA A 648 53.06 -9.74 22.49
C ALA A 648 54.48 -10.26 22.26
N SER A 649 55.05 -9.95 21.11
CA SER A 649 56.44 -10.18 20.75
C SER A 649 57.35 -9.01 21.14
N GLY A 650 56.79 -7.85 21.46
CA GLY A 650 57.50 -6.63 21.89
C GLY A 650 57.93 -5.73 20.73
N ILE A 651 57.59 -6.09 19.49
CA ILE A 651 57.89 -5.31 18.28
C ILE A 651 56.64 -4.72 17.61
N GLU A 652 55.46 -4.90 18.21
CA GLU A 652 54.21 -4.38 17.69
C GLU A 652 54.22 -2.84 17.68
N THR A 653 53.96 -2.24 16.52
CA THR A 653 53.88 -0.78 16.35
C THR A 653 52.45 -0.26 16.25
N GLY A 654 51.50 -1.16 16.00
CA GLY A 654 50.11 -0.82 15.75
C GLY A 654 49.25 -2.04 15.45
N ILE A 655 47.94 -1.83 15.42
CA ILE A 655 46.96 -2.81 14.98
C ILE A 655 46.17 -2.25 13.80
N SER A 656 45.98 -3.08 12.77
CA SER A 656 45.08 -2.77 11.66
C SER A 656 43.88 -3.69 11.71
N PHE A 657 42.69 -3.14 11.57
CA PHE A 657 41.49 -3.92 11.37
C PHE A 657 40.52 -3.22 10.43
N GLU A 658 39.69 -4.03 9.79
CA GLU A 658 38.65 -3.57 8.91
C GLU A 658 37.30 -4.09 9.40
N THR A 659 36.43 -3.17 9.78
CA THR A 659 35.11 -3.46 10.35
C THR A 659 34.02 -3.08 9.36
N GLN A 660 32.93 -3.85 9.32
CA GLN A 660 31.76 -3.57 8.50
C GLN A 660 30.48 -3.83 9.31
N GLY A 661 29.61 -2.81 9.41
CA GLY A 661 28.36 -2.88 10.18
C GLY A 661 27.13 -2.32 9.45
N GLY A 662 27.26 -1.96 8.16
CA GLY A 662 26.18 -1.31 7.39
C GLY A 662 26.21 0.22 7.50
N PHE A 663 25.22 0.92 6.95
CA PHE A 663 25.19 2.39 7.01
C PHE A 663 24.94 2.89 8.43
N GLY A 664 25.60 3.98 8.83
CA GLY A 664 25.44 4.58 10.16
C GLY A 664 26.07 3.78 11.33
N PHE A 665 26.82 2.71 11.06
CA PHE A 665 27.48 1.95 12.12
C PHE A 665 28.59 2.77 12.81
N GLY A 666 29.08 2.27 13.93
CA GLY A 666 30.26 2.78 14.65
C GLY A 666 31.05 1.60 15.21
N ASN A 667 32.30 1.83 15.59
CA ASN A 667 33.06 0.84 16.37
C ASN A 667 34.04 1.54 17.32
N SER A 668 34.42 0.82 18.37
CA SER A 668 35.43 1.22 19.32
C SER A 668 36.27 0.00 19.67
N ALA A 669 37.56 0.22 19.90
CA ALA A 669 38.52 -0.82 20.23
C ALA A 669 39.26 -0.47 21.52
N TRP A 670 39.54 -1.52 22.29
CA TRP A 670 40.33 -1.47 23.51
C TRP A 670 41.40 -2.55 23.45
N LEU A 671 42.53 -2.27 24.08
CA LEU A 671 43.56 -3.25 24.39
C LEU A 671 43.57 -3.43 25.91
N ASN A 672 43.04 -4.57 26.36
CA ASN A 672 42.64 -4.80 27.74
C ASN A 672 41.70 -3.67 28.21
N GLY A 673 42.01 -2.96 29.30
CA GLY A 673 41.23 -1.80 29.76
C GLY A 673 41.54 -0.48 29.04
N SER A 674 42.55 -0.42 28.17
CA SER A 674 43.00 0.82 27.54
C SER A 674 42.26 1.09 26.23
N HIS A 675 41.57 2.24 26.12
CA HIS A 675 40.97 2.67 24.86
C HIS A 675 42.05 2.99 23.83
N ILE A 676 41.96 2.37 22.64
CA ILE A 676 42.96 2.57 21.59
C ILE A 676 42.40 3.32 20.38
N GLY A 677 41.07 3.39 20.22
CA GLY A 677 40.47 4.19 19.17
C GLY A 677 38.98 3.91 18.95
N SER A 678 38.34 4.84 18.23
CA SER A 678 36.95 4.70 17.81
C SER A 678 36.75 5.31 16.44
N TRP A 679 35.86 4.70 15.66
CA TRP A 679 35.27 5.31 14.49
C TRP A 679 33.78 5.57 14.74
N LYS A 680 33.43 6.86 14.69
CA LYS A 680 32.12 7.37 15.11
C LYS A 680 30.99 7.16 14.09
N GLY A 681 31.29 6.66 12.90
CA GLY A 681 30.30 6.51 11.83
C GLY A 681 30.21 7.68 10.86
N LYS A 682 29.59 7.42 9.70
CA LYS A 682 29.15 8.42 8.70
C LYS A 682 27.80 7.99 8.11
N SER A 683 26.94 8.94 7.77
CA SER A 683 25.58 8.68 7.30
C SER A 683 25.48 8.24 5.84
N TYR A 684 26.42 8.61 4.97
CA TYR A 684 26.32 8.39 3.51
C TYR A 684 27.51 7.68 2.87
N LEU A 685 28.57 7.36 3.63
CA LEU A 685 29.80 6.76 3.08
C LEU A 685 30.42 5.77 4.08
N GLY A 686 30.36 4.49 3.73
CA GLY A 686 31.14 3.42 4.35
C GLY A 686 30.27 2.42 5.11
N SER A 687 29.83 1.38 4.41
CA SER A 687 29.41 0.13 5.08
C SER A 687 30.60 -0.60 5.70
N LYS A 688 31.83 -0.24 5.30
CA LYS A 688 33.11 -0.79 5.74
C LYS A 688 34.09 0.34 6.06
N GLN A 689 34.94 0.15 7.05
CA GLN A 689 35.96 1.09 7.48
C GLN A 689 37.25 0.34 7.83
N HIS A 690 38.36 0.75 7.21
CA HIS A 690 39.71 0.33 7.59
C HIS A 690 40.29 1.32 8.61
N GLN A 691 40.86 0.80 9.70
CA GLN A 691 41.54 1.57 10.73
C GLN A 691 42.93 1.00 10.96
N HIS A 692 43.91 1.89 11.07
CA HIS A 692 45.22 1.58 11.60
C HIS A 692 45.42 2.42 12.85
N ILE A 693 45.66 1.77 13.98
CA ILE A 693 45.86 2.40 15.28
C ILE A 693 47.30 2.11 15.70
N PHE A 694 48.10 3.17 15.86
CA PHE A 694 49.44 3.05 16.41
C PHE A 694 49.34 2.75 17.91
N LEU A 695 50.07 1.74 18.37
CA LEU A 695 50.20 1.49 19.79
C LEU A 695 51.16 2.54 20.38
N PRO A 696 50.89 3.08 21.58
CA PRO A 696 51.83 4.00 22.21
C PRO A 696 53.19 3.30 22.34
N GLN A 697 54.26 3.94 21.86
CA GLN A 697 55.61 3.46 22.11
C GLN A 697 55.79 3.42 23.62
N THR A 698 55.84 2.21 24.20
CA THR A 698 56.28 2.05 25.57
C THR A 698 57.71 2.57 25.63
N GLU A 699 57.93 3.73 26.24
CA GLU A 699 59.25 4.08 26.72
C GLU A 699 59.72 2.92 27.59
N SER A 700 60.82 2.29 27.16
CA SER A 700 61.44 1.15 27.82
C SER A 700 61.48 1.34 29.33
N ARG A 701 60.80 0.47 30.08
CA ARG A 701 61.12 0.25 31.49
C ARG A 701 62.22 -0.77 31.63
#